data_AF-A0A0U2D7G5-F1
#
_entry.id   AF-A0A0U2D7G5-F1
#
_cell.length_a   1.000
_cell.length_b   1.000
_cell.length_c   1.000
_cell.angle_alpha   90.00
_cell.angle_beta   90.00
_cell.angle_gamma   90.00
#
_symmetry.space_group_name_H-M   'P 1'
#
loop_
_entity.id
_entity.type
_entity.pdbx_description
1 polymer ?
#
loop_
_entity_poly.entity_id
_entity_poly.type
_entity_poly.pdbx_seq_one_letter_code
_entity_poly.pdbx_strand_id
1 'polypeptide(L)'
;MIILSIVLVLLSNAVNIRRDLSILFNRISILILIYCILHDMSSLAVITKGVGLHGGLLLMSNITQIFHIFIFLVSILILQLTSFYPRKVWVSEYSSLKDLLLYKFIYYNTKIINKMGEHFKIIEYPLIILFVITGAVLLMSTNDLVSIFLAIELQSYGLYILSTIYRNSELSTTGGLIYFLLGGLSSCFILLGTSLLYANSGTTNLDGLYIITSISDLSTNLWYTPYYINLSLVIFTIGFLFKVSAAPFHFWSPDVYDAIPTIVTTFVAIIAKISIFILLLQLVYYTNSSFSEMSWTFILLISSLFSLIIGTVVGLTQFRIKRLFAYSTISHVGFILLALGISSVESTQAFIFYLTQYSISNLNAFVILIAIGFSLYCYISENKEHEELMDKNNSPIQLVTQLKGYFYINPFLAISLAITIFSFVGVPPLIGFFGKQMVLSAALDKGLIFLSLIAILTSVIGGVYYLGIIKEMFFSLPEYKINPLLENLVLKGNVLDNNQKIINKLNFNYKNIAISSPISFVISIITLVILLFLFMNKEWLSMGKEKTMPFFNKRNFICKSIRSFYFIKTYSTIFINNYTTRRSSSLRGYSSRSMLAPESRKLEKNVGASSSLASSPRPNEVSPPLENNKNKPIHPWFITGFTDAEGSFMVHLEKNPDKWRVRPRFQIKLDIRYLSLLKEIKAYFNHIGSINISNNECVYKVRSLNEVAIIISHFDKYSLMLQKRADFELFKRIVNKLNNQEQPLTYQGLQEIVSIGVSMNLGLSSLVRDNFSNIIPVARPLVKDAVVPHAEWIAGFVSGKGSFSIYASQSVDKPVSLSFRVFHYELGAKDEELLKILVYFFNCGNLNYDEDKKVVIFVIRKFEDINQKIIPFFDKREIKGVKYKDFKDWSEAAKIIESKNHLTQEGHNEIRRIRKNMNSNRL
;
A
#
# COMPACT_ATOMS: atom_id res chain seq x y z
N MET A 1 -30.13 15.20 -9.98
CA MET A 1 -30.01 13.73 -10.19
C MET A 1 -29.00 13.07 -9.27
N ILE A 2 -27.72 13.48 -9.26
CA ILE A 2 -26.67 12.82 -8.45
C ILE A 2 -27.07 12.71 -6.96
N ILE A 3 -27.56 13.79 -6.33
CA ILE A 3 -28.01 13.79 -4.92
C ILE A 3 -29.08 12.71 -4.65
N LEU A 4 -30.13 12.63 -5.48
CA LEU A 4 -31.17 11.60 -5.39
C LEU A 4 -30.55 10.19 -5.46
N SER A 5 -29.61 9.99 -6.39
CA SER A 5 -28.96 8.69 -6.57
C SER A 5 -28.03 8.32 -5.41
N ILE A 6 -27.36 9.29 -4.76
CA ILE A 6 -26.59 9.07 -3.54
C ILE A 6 -27.51 8.59 -2.42
N VAL A 7 -28.66 9.24 -2.22
CA VAL A 7 -29.66 8.84 -1.22
C VAL A 7 -30.18 7.42 -1.49
N LEU A 8 -30.51 7.09 -2.74
CA LEU A 8 -30.94 5.74 -3.13
C LEU A 8 -29.86 4.67 -2.90
N VAL A 9 -28.60 4.97 -3.20
CA VAL A 9 -27.48 4.03 -2.99
C VAL A 9 -27.14 3.88 -1.50
N LEU A 10 -27.28 4.94 -0.69
CA LEU A 10 -27.16 4.87 0.77
C LEU A 10 -28.27 4.02 1.40
N LEU A 11 -29.53 4.22 0.98
CA LEU A 11 -30.66 3.39 1.40
C LEU A 11 -30.44 1.92 1.00
N SER A 12 -29.99 1.67 -0.23
CA SER A 12 -29.65 0.32 -0.70
C SER A 12 -28.54 -0.33 0.14
N ASN A 13 -27.55 0.42 0.61
CA ASN A 13 -26.50 -0.09 1.48
C ASN A 13 -27.03 -0.42 2.89
N ALA A 14 -27.92 0.40 3.43
CA ALA A 14 -28.53 0.19 4.74
C ALA A 14 -29.49 -1.03 4.78
N VAL A 15 -30.20 -1.30 3.68
CA VAL A 15 -31.18 -2.40 3.58
C VAL A 15 -30.53 -3.77 3.29
N ASN A 16 -29.32 -3.80 2.70
CA ASN A 16 -28.70 -5.06 2.28
C ASN A 16 -27.97 -5.80 3.42
N ILE A 17 -28.56 -6.91 3.88
CA ILE A 17 -27.91 -7.86 4.81
C ILE A 17 -26.72 -8.59 4.14
N ARG A 18 -26.67 -8.62 2.80
CA ARG A 18 -25.51 -9.10 2.04
C ARG A 18 -24.47 -7.99 1.89
N ARG A 19 -23.25 -8.26 2.37
CA ARG A 19 -22.04 -7.48 2.01
C ARG A 19 -21.70 -7.70 0.53
N ASP A 20 -22.36 -6.95 -0.34
CA ASP A 20 -22.02 -6.91 -1.76
C ASP A 20 -20.61 -6.36 -1.95
N LEU A 21 -19.91 -6.87 -2.97
CA LEU A 21 -18.58 -6.38 -3.34
C LEU A 21 -18.69 -4.96 -3.90
N SER A 22 -17.79 -4.05 -3.46
CA SER A 22 -17.70 -2.65 -3.93
C SER A 22 -17.81 -2.48 -5.46
N ILE A 23 -17.34 -3.49 -6.20
CA ILE A 23 -17.45 -3.69 -7.64
C ILE A 23 -18.86 -3.39 -8.18
N LEU A 24 -19.94 -3.80 -7.48
CA LEU A 24 -21.31 -3.53 -7.91
C LEU A 24 -21.70 -2.05 -7.72
N PHE A 25 -21.34 -1.46 -6.57
CA PHE A 25 -21.57 -0.03 -6.30
C PHE A 25 -20.80 0.88 -7.28
N ASN A 26 -19.57 0.49 -7.64
CA ASN A 26 -18.78 1.17 -8.68
C ASN A 26 -19.50 1.17 -10.05
N ARG A 27 -20.17 0.06 -10.42
CA ARG A 27 -20.96 -0.03 -11.67
C ARG A 27 -22.22 0.82 -11.64
N ILE A 28 -22.94 0.82 -10.52
CA ILE A 28 -24.13 1.66 -10.33
C ILE A 28 -23.73 3.14 -10.43
N SER A 29 -22.60 3.52 -9.83
CA SER A 29 -22.04 4.88 -9.93
C SER A 29 -21.66 5.27 -11.36
N ILE A 30 -21.09 4.34 -12.15
CA ILE A 30 -20.84 4.58 -13.58
C ILE A 30 -22.15 4.80 -14.35
N LEU A 31 -23.21 4.02 -14.10
CA LEU A 31 -24.51 4.20 -14.74
C LEU A 31 -25.15 5.55 -14.39
N ILE A 32 -25.05 5.98 -13.12
CA ILE A 32 -25.50 7.29 -12.65
C ILE A 32 -24.79 8.41 -13.42
N LEU A 33 -23.47 8.33 -13.57
CA LEU A 33 -22.69 9.35 -14.28
C LEU A 33 -22.98 9.36 -15.79
N ILE A 34 -23.18 8.19 -16.42
CA ILE A 34 -23.61 8.11 -17.83
C ILE A 34 -24.98 8.79 -18.01
N TYR A 35 -25.93 8.56 -17.10
CA TYR A 35 -27.23 9.22 -17.14
C TYR A 35 -27.12 10.75 -16.97
N CYS A 36 -26.20 11.22 -16.11
CA CYS A 36 -25.94 12.66 -15.96
C CYS A 36 -25.34 13.27 -17.24
N ILE A 37 -24.42 12.57 -17.93
CA ILE A 37 -23.90 13.01 -19.24
C ILE A 37 -25.03 13.11 -20.28
N LEU A 38 -25.93 12.12 -20.35
CA LEU A 38 -27.06 12.15 -21.29
C LEU A 38 -28.02 13.32 -21.01
N HIS A 39 -28.23 13.66 -19.74
CA HIS A 39 -29.04 14.81 -19.33
C HIS A 39 -28.37 16.15 -19.65
N ASP A 40 -27.07 16.30 -19.38
CA ASP A 40 -26.35 17.53 -19.69
C ASP A 40 -26.30 17.76 -21.21
N MET A 41 -26.05 16.69 -21.99
CA MET A 41 -26.08 16.72 -23.45
C MET A 41 -27.44 17.12 -24.04
N SER A 42 -28.57 16.75 -23.41
CA SER A 42 -29.90 17.21 -23.87
C SER A 42 -30.16 18.67 -23.49
N SER A 43 -29.71 19.11 -22.32
CA SER A 43 -29.84 20.50 -21.88
C SER A 43 -28.98 21.49 -22.68
N LEU A 44 -27.83 21.06 -23.19
CA LEU A 44 -26.92 21.86 -24.01
C LEU A 44 -27.57 22.35 -25.33
N ALA A 45 -28.55 21.59 -25.85
CA ALA A 45 -29.36 22.00 -27.00
C ALA A 45 -30.37 23.14 -26.71
N VAL A 46 -30.61 23.45 -25.42
CA VAL A 46 -31.48 24.53 -24.98
C VAL A 46 -30.66 25.80 -24.73
N ILE A 47 -29.56 25.71 -23.98
CA ILE A 47 -28.72 26.88 -23.64
C ILE A 47 -28.04 27.48 -24.88
N THR A 48 -27.74 26.66 -25.90
CA THR A 48 -27.25 27.14 -27.21
C THR A 48 -28.22 28.06 -27.97
N LYS A 49 -29.48 28.20 -27.54
CA LYS A 49 -30.42 29.22 -28.05
C LYS A 49 -30.29 30.60 -27.37
N GLY A 50 -29.32 30.77 -26.46
CA GLY A 50 -29.04 32.04 -25.78
C GLY A 50 -29.76 32.24 -24.44
N VAL A 51 -30.63 31.31 -24.03
CA VAL A 51 -31.29 31.36 -22.72
C VAL A 51 -30.40 30.69 -21.67
N GLY A 52 -29.52 31.47 -21.05
CA GLY A 52 -28.76 31.06 -19.88
C GLY A 52 -29.66 31.03 -18.63
N LEU A 53 -29.83 29.84 -18.03
CA LEU A 53 -30.59 29.69 -16.78
C LEU A 53 -29.83 30.36 -15.62
N HIS A 54 -30.24 31.58 -15.26
CA HIS A 54 -29.77 32.27 -14.07
C HIS A 54 -30.71 31.95 -12.91
N GLY A 55 -30.22 31.17 -11.93
CA GLY A 55 -30.94 30.85 -10.70
C GLY A 55 -30.62 31.79 -9.53
N GLY A 56 -29.96 32.92 -9.79
CA GLY A 56 -29.36 33.80 -8.77
C GLY A 56 -28.13 33.17 -8.12
N LEU A 57 -28.30 32.06 -7.42
CA LEU A 57 -27.25 31.30 -6.73
C LEU A 57 -26.36 30.49 -7.69
N LEU A 58 -26.95 29.95 -8.76
CA LEU A 58 -26.27 29.10 -9.73
C LEU A 58 -26.45 29.65 -11.15
N LEU A 59 -25.37 29.59 -11.92
CA LEU A 59 -25.27 29.95 -13.33
C LEU A 59 -24.91 28.72 -14.16
N MET A 60 -25.66 28.47 -15.24
CA MET A 60 -25.29 27.46 -16.22
C MET A 60 -24.93 28.11 -17.57
N SER A 61 -23.66 27.94 -17.97
CA SER A 61 -23.10 28.43 -19.23
C SER A 61 -22.66 27.26 -20.12
N ASN A 62 -22.37 27.53 -21.39
CA ASN A 62 -21.84 26.50 -22.30
C ASN A 62 -20.50 25.94 -21.80
N ILE A 63 -19.63 26.77 -21.22
CA ILE A 63 -18.32 26.35 -20.69
C ILE A 63 -18.51 25.41 -19.50
N THR A 64 -19.37 25.77 -18.54
CA THR A 64 -19.58 24.95 -17.34
C THR A 64 -20.18 23.59 -17.70
N GLN A 65 -21.17 23.53 -18.61
CA GLN A 65 -21.72 22.26 -19.08
C GLN A 65 -20.69 21.35 -19.77
N ILE A 66 -19.81 21.90 -20.61
CA ILE A 66 -18.73 21.13 -21.24
C ILE A 66 -17.82 20.54 -20.16
N PHE A 67 -17.49 21.30 -19.11
CA PHE A 67 -16.66 20.82 -18.00
C PHE A 67 -17.39 19.87 -17.04
N HIS A 68 -18.72 19.95 -16.90
CA HIS A 68 -19.52 18.95 -16.18
C HIS A 68 -19.44 17.59 -16.89
N ILE A 69 -19.71 17.56 -18.21
CA ILE A 69 -19.58 16.37 -19.05
C ILE A 69 -18.14 15.81 -18.96
N PHE A 70 -17.14 16.69 -18.98
CA PHE A 70 -15.73 16.30 -18.85
C PHE A 70 -15.42 15.64 -17.49
N ILE A 71 -15.84 16.24 -16.37
CA ILE A 71 -15.64 15.68 -15.03
C ILE A 71 -16.37 14.35 -14.86
N PHE A 72 -17.57 14.19 -15.41
CA PHE A 72 -18.28 12.91 -15.40
C PHE A 72 -17.54 11.84 -16.21
N LEU A 73 -17.04 12.18 -17.40
CA LEU A 73 -16.27 11.27 -18.24
C LEU A 73 -14.96 10.83 -17.56
N VAL A 74 -14.19 11.77 -17.02
CA VAL A 74 -12.97 11.49 -16.24
C VAL A 74 -13.29 10.60 -15.03
N SER A 75 -14.37 10.88 -14.31
CA SER A 75 -14.80 10.09 -13.14
C SER A 75 -15.22 8.66 -13.50
N ILE A 76 -15.91 8.46 -14.64
CA ILE A 76 -16.24 7.13 -15.16
C ILE A 76 -14.97 6.32 -15.45
N LEU A 77 -13.96 6.94 -16.07
CA LEU A 77 -12.68 6.28 -16.37
C LEU A 77 -11.92 5.88 -15.11
N ILE A 78 -11.98 6.67 -14.03
CA ILE A 78 -11.39 6.34 -12.72
C ILE A 78 -12.18 5.19 -12.04
N LEU A 79 -13.51 5.27 -12.01
CA LEU A 79 -14.36 4.21 -11.42
C LEU A 79 -14.27 2.89 -12.20
N GLN A 80 -13.92 2.93 -13.50
CA GLN A 80 -13.69 1.73 -14.30
C GLN A 80 -12.53 0.87 -13.78
N LEU A 81 -11.55 1.46 -13.08
CA LEU A 81 -10.44 0.74 -12.44
C LEU A 81 -10.90 -0.17 -11.28
N THR A 82 -11.96 0.23 -10.58
CA THR A 82 -12.50 -0.46 -9.39
C THR A 82 -13.80 -1.23 -9.67
N SER A 83 -14.45 -0.98 -10.82
CA SER A 83 -15.65 -1.65 -11.34
C SER A 83 -15.41 -3.06 -11.91
N PHE A 84 -14.15 -3.42 -12.16
CA PHE A 84 -13.76 -4.70 -12.73
C PHE A 84 -12.56 -5.31 -11.98
N TYR A 85 -12.51 -6.64 -11.96
CA TYR A 85 -11.32 -7.36 -11.49
C TYR A 85 -10.11 -6.93 -12.34
N PRO A 86 -8.96 -6.59 -11.74
CA PRO A 86 -7.84 -5.99 -12.46
C PRO A 86 -7.08 -6.99 -13.33
N ARG A 87 -7.18 -8.28 -13.01
CA ARG A 87 -6.60 -9.40 -13.75
C ARG A 87 -7.70 -10.35 -14.21
N LYS A 88 -7.51 -10.96 -15.37
CA LYS A 88 -8.30 -12.09 -15.89
C LYS A 88 -7.37 -13.16 -16.42
N VAL A 89 -7.83 -14.40 -16.45
CA VAL A 89 -7.16 -15.46 -17.22
C VAL A 89 -7.55 -15.30 -18.67
N TRP A 90 -6.58 -15.35 -19.57
CA TRP A 90 -6.75 -15.31 -21.02
C TRP A 90 -6.39 -16.67 -21.61
N VAL A 91 -7.26 -17.18 -22.49
CA VAL A 91 -7.09 -18.45 -23.18
C VAL A 91 -7.38 -18.21 -24.66
N SER A 92 -6.44 -18.54 -25.53
CA SER A 92 -6.50 -18.24 -26.97
C SER A 92 -7.72 -18.86 -27.65
N GLU A 93 -8.05 -20.11 -27.29
CA GLU A 93 -9.14 -20.92 -27.85
C GLU A 93 -10.53 -20.29 -27.70
N TYR A 94 -10.72 -19.42 -26.70
CA TYR A 94 -11.98 -18.75 -26.38
C TYR A 94 -11.83 -17.23 -26.36
N SER A 95 -10.81 -16.71 -27.05
CA SER A 95 -10.51 -15.28 -27.10
C SER A 95 -11.36 -14.51 -28.11
N SER A 96 -12.21 -15.19 -28.90
CA SER A 96 -13.04 -14.55 -29.90
C SER A 96 -14.14 -13.68 -29.26
N LEU A 97 -14.60 -12.67 -29.99
CA LEU A 97 -15.66 -11.76 -29.54
C LEU A 97 -17.00 -12.48 -29.27
N LYS A 98 -17.25 -13.58 -29.99
CA LYS A 98 -18.43 -14.43 -29.80
C LYS A 98 -18.31 -15.22 -28.49
N ASP A 99 -17.14 -15.79 -28.25
CA ASP A 99 -16.87 -16.66 -27.09
C ASP A 99 -16.86 -15.87 -25.78
N LEU A 100 -16.34 -14.64 -25.80
CA LEU A 100 -16.38 -13.71 -24.66
C LEU A 100 -17.80 -13.27 -24.24
N LEU A 101 -18.79 -13.41 -25.13
CA LEU A 101 -20.20 -13.08 -24.87
C LEU A 101 -21.05 -14.31 -24.55
N LEU A 102 -20.69 -15.48 -25.10
CA LEU A 102 -21.43 -16.74 -24.89
C LEU A 102 -20.91 -17.57 -23.71
N TYR A 103 -19.61 -17.45 -23.38
CA TYR A 103 -18.97 -18.32 -22.42
C TYR A 103 -18.46 -17.59 -21.19
N LYS A 104 -18.80 -18.12 -20.01
CA LYS A 104 -18.41 -17.60 -18.70
C LYS A 104 -17.29 -18.45 -18.11
N PHE A 105 -16.13 -17.84 -17.93
CA PHE A 105 -14.98 -18.48 -17.31
C PHE A 105 -15.09 -18.48 -15.78
N ILE A 106 -14.94 -19.66 -15.17
CA ILE A 106 -14.78 -19.83 -13.72
C ILE A 106 -13.43 -20.46 -13.43
N TYR A 107 -12.69 -19.87 -12.49
CA TYR A 107 -11.34 -20.31 -12.11
C TYR A 107 -11.36 -20.86 -10.68
N TYR A 108 -10.70 -21.99 -10.46
CA TYR A 108 -10.41 -22.50 -9.13
C TYR A 108 -9.07 -21.94 -8.63
N ASN A 109 -8.93 -21.84 -7.30
CA ASN A 109 -7.83 -21.20 -6.59
C ASN A 109 -7.82 -19.64 -6.69
N THR A 110 -8.76 -19.02 -5.98
CA THR A 110 -8.99 -17.57 -5.98
C THR A 110 -7.89 -16.75 -5.28
N LYS A 111 -7.06 -17.32 -4.40
CA LYS A 111 -6.13 -16.52 -3.56
C LYS A 111 -5.10 -15.71 -4.34
N ILE A 112 -4.56 -16.25 -5.45
CA ILE A 112 -3.54 -15.55 -6.25
C ILE A 112 -4.20 -14.53 -7.19
N ILE A 113 -5.24 -14.95 -7.92
CA ILE A 113 -5.96 -14.11 -8.88
C ILE A 113 -6.68 -12.96 -8.17
N ASN A 114 -7.40 -13.28 -7.08
CA ASN A 114 -8.22 -12.38 -6.29
C ASN A 114 -7.54 -11.89 -4.99
N LYS A 115 -6.20 -11.82 -4.90
CA LYS A 115 -5.57 -10.97 -3.88
C LYS A 115 -5.89 -9.51 -4.24
N MET A 116 -7.01 -9.04 -3.68
CA MET A 116 -7.56 -7.71 -3.86
C MET A 116 -6.84 -6.72 -2.96
N GLY A 117 -6.50 -5.56 -3.51
CA GLY A 117 -6.17 -4.39 -2.69
C GLY A 117 -7.38 -3.94 -1.86
N GLU A 118 -7.15 -3.23 -0.77
CA GLU A 118 -8.21 -2.91 0.20
C GLU A 118 -9.38 -2.13 -0.40
N HIS A 119 -9.14 -1.28 -1.41
CA HIS A 119 -10.19 -0.56 -2.15
C HIS A 119 -11.33 -1.43 -2.69
N PHE A 120 -11.07 -2.67 -3.13
CA PHE A 120 -12.14 -3.56 -3.61
C PHE A 120 -13.04 -4.09 -2.48
N LYS A 121 -12.66 -3.92 -1.22
CA LYS A 121 -13.46 -4.32 -0.04
C LYS A 121 -14.34 -3.20 0.51
N ILE A 122 -14.03 -1.94 0.20
CA ILE A 122 -14.65 -0.77 0.83
C ILE A 122 -15.82 -0.30 -0.05
N ILE A 123 -17.04 -0.40 0.47
CA ILE A 123 -18.29 -0.13 -0.26
C ILE A 123 -18.53 1.38 -0.39
N GLU A 124 -17.99 2.15 0.55
CA GLU A 124 -18.14 3.60 0.69
C GLU A 124 -17.33 4.39 -0.36
N TYR A 125 -16.32 3.80 -0.99
CA TYR A 125 -15.47 4.45 -2.01
C TYR A 125 -16.28 5.11 -3.16
N PRO A 126 -17.16 4.39 -3.90
CA PRO A 126 -17.99 5.00 -4.95
C PRO A 126 -18.96 6.06 -4.43
N LEU A 127 -19.50 5.90 -3.21
CA LEU A 127 -20.40 6.86 -2.58
C LEU A 127 -19.68 8.20 -2.31
N ILE A 128 -18.47 8.14 -1.74
CA ILE A 128 -17.65 9.32 -1.48
C ILE A 128 -17.25 10.00 -2.80
N ILE A 129 -16.95 9.24 -3.86
CA ILE A 129 -16.68 9.80 -5.19
C ILE A 129 -17.88 10.57 -5.75
N LEU A 130 -19.08 9.99 -5.73
CA LEU A 130 -20.29 10.70 -6.17
C LEU A 130 -20.52 11.97 -5.34
N PHE A 131 -20.27 11.93 -4.04
CA PHE A 131 -20.36 13.10 -3.15
C PHE A 131 -19.38 14.21 -3.54
N VAL A 132 -18.09 13.89 -3.75
CA VAL A 132 -17.10 14.88 -4.23
C VAL A 132 -17.49 15.45 -5.60
N ILE A 133 -18.03 14.62 -6.50
CA ILE A 133 -18.51 15.07 -7.81
C ILE A 133 -19.68 16.05 -7.66
N THR A 134 -20.59 15.89 -6.67
CA THR A 134 -21.63 16.91 -6.43
C THR A 134 -21.04 18.26 -6.03
N GLY A 135 -20.05 18.29 -5.13
CA GLY A 135 -19.34 19.52 -4.78
C GLY A 135 -18.62 20.14 -5.97
N ALA A 136 -17.92 19.32 -6.77
CA ALA A 136 -17.20 19.76 -7.96
C ALA A 136 -18.12 20.41 -9.01
N VAL A 137 -19.27 19.79 -9.30
CA VAL A 137 -20.27 20.28 -10.25
C VAL A 137 -20.92 21.57 -9.75
N LEU A 138 -21.34 21.58 -8.47
CA LEU A 138 -21.90 22.79 -7.87
C LEU A 138 -20.92 23.95 -7.97
N LEU A 139 -19.65 23.74 -7.60
CA LEU A 139 -18.58 24.74 -7.60
C LEU A 139 -18.36 25.41 -8.97
N MET A 140 -18.42 24.65 -10.07
CA MET A 140 -18.29 25.23 -11.42
C MET A 140 -19.53 26.00 -11.86
N SER A 141 -20.68 25.75 -11.25
CA SER A 141 -21.95 26.40 -11.56
C SER A 141 -22.32 27.52 -10.59
N THR A 142 -21.44 27.92 -9.66
CA THR A 142 -21.74 28.96 -8.68
C THR A 142 -21.77 30.34 -9.29
N ASN A 143 -22.72 31.16 -8.84
CA ASN A 143 -22.82 32.58 -9.18
C ASN A 143 -22.80 33.49 -7.94
N ASP A 144 -22.77 32.92 -6.74
CA ASP A 144 -22.86 33.65 -5.47
C ASP A 144 -21.73 33.25 -4.51
N LEU A 145 -21.15 34.21 -3.78
CA LEU A 145 -20.03 34.00 -2.86
C LEU A 145 -20.31 32.96 -1.76
N VAL A 146 -21.56 32.85 -1.28
CA VAL A 146 -21.96 31.83 -0.29
C VAL A 146 -22.04 30.45 -0.95
N SER A 147 -22.57 30.39 -2.18
CA SER A 147 -22.61 29.15 -2.96
C SER A 147 -21.21 28.59 -3.25
N ILE A 148 -20.23 29.47 -3.52
CA ILE A 148 -18.81 29.10 -3.67
C ILE A 148 -18.28 28.42 -2.41
N PHE A 149 -18.48 29.04 -1.24
CA PHE A 149 -17.99 28.51 0.02
C PHE A 149 -18.61 27.14 0.37
N LEU A 150 -19.93 27.01 0.20
CA LEU A 150 -20.63 25.74 0.47
C LEU A 150 -20.19 24.62 -0.49
N ALA A 151 -20.01 24.93 -1.78
CA ALA A 151 -19.60 23.95 -2.77
C ALA A 151 -18.16 23.47 -2.57
N ILE A 152 -17.22 24.36 -2.22
CA ILE A 152 -15.83 23.98 -1.98
C ILE A 152 -15.67 23.17 -0.69
N GLU A 153 -16.45 23.46 0.36
CA GLU A 153 -16.46 22.65 1.59
C GLU A 153 -17.06 21.27 1.33
N LEU A 154 -18.18 21.17 0.61
CA LEU A 154 -18.79 19.90 0.22
C LEU A 154 -17.80 19.00 -0.55
N GLN A 155 -17.06 19.60 -1.49
CA GLN A 155 -16.00 18.91 -2.22
C GLN A 155 -14.85 18.47 -1.31
N SER A 156 -14.42 19.36 -0.41
CA SER A 156 -13.26 19.17 0.46
C SER A 156 -13.48 18.04 1.48
N TYR A 157 -14.62 18.00 2.19
CA TYR A 157 -14.92 16.94 3.15
C TYR A 157 -14.91 15.55 2.52
N GLY A 158 -15.47 15.40 1.31
CA GLY A 158 -15.41 14.14 0.57
C GLY A 158 -13.97 13.73 0.24
N LEU A 159 -13.11 14.67 -0.16
CA LEU A 159 -11.69 14.41 -0.45
C LEU A 159 -10.88 14.05 0.81
N TYR A 160 -11.16 14.69 1.96
CA TYR A 160 -10.52 14.34 3.24
C TYR A 160 -10.90 12.92 3.69
N ILE A 161 -12.18 12.52 3.57
CA ILE A 161 -12.61 11.15 3.89
C ILE A 161 -12.00 10.16 2.90
N LEU A 162 -11.92 10.50 1.61
CA LEU A 162 -11.31 9.65 0.59
C LEU A 162 -9.81 9.43 0.83
N SER A 163 -9.10 10.43 1.35
CA SER A 163 -7.67 10.33 1.68
C SER A 163 -7.36 9.38 2.84
N THR A 164 -8.29 9.23 3.80
CA THR A 164 -8.15 8.36 4.99
C THR A 164 -8.81 6.99 4.81
N ILE A 165 -9.19 6.63 3.57
CA ILE A 165 -10.00 5.45 3.29
C ILE A 165 -9.31 4.12 3.71
N TYR A 166 -7.97 4.05 3.65
CA TYR A 166 -7.21 2.91 4.18
C TYR A 166 -6.86 3.15 5.65
N ARG A 167 -7.85 2.99 6.52
CA ARG A 167 -7.76 3.22 7.98
C ARG A 167 -6.67 2.40 8.68
N ASN A 168 -6.22 1.30 8.07
CA ASN A 168 -5.15 0.43 8.56
C ASN A 168 -3.74 0.93 8.21
N SER A 169 -3.62 1.95 7.35
CA SER A 169 -2.33 2.50 6.91
C SER A 169 -2.04 3.81 7.64
N GLU A 170 -0.94 3.83 8.38
CA GLU A 170 -0.41 5.03 9.04
C GLU A 170 -0.08 6.15 8.04
N LEU A 171 0.38 5.79 6.83
CA LEU A 171 0.61 6.76 5.76
C LEU A 171 -0.72 7.37 5.28
N SER A 172 -1.74 6.56 5.01
CA SER A 172 -3.04 7.08 4.56
C SER A 172 -3.71 7.97 5.61
N THR A 173 -3.59 7.65 6.90
CA THR A 173 -4.18 8.46 7.98
C THR A 173 -3.40 9.75 8.23
N THR A 174 -2.06 9.72 8.26
CA THR A 174 -1.23 10.93 8.39
C THR A 174 -1.39 11.86 7.21
N GLY A 175 -1.36 11.34 5.98
CA GLY A 175 -1.60 12.13 4.76
C GLY A 175 -2.98 12.80 4.73
N GLY A 176 -4.03 12.09 5.15
CA GLY A 176 -5.36 12.67 5.24
C GLY A 176 -5.52 13.72 6.33
N LEU A 177 -4.84 13.56 7.47
CA LEU A 177 -4.81 14.55 8.55
C LEU A 177 -4.08 15.84 8.12
N ILE A 178 -2.94 15.71 7.43
CA ILE A 178 -2.22 16.85 6.82
C ILE A 178 -3.14 17.59 5.84
N TYR A 179 -3.86 16.85 4.98
CA TYR A 179 -4.76 17.45 4.00
C TYR A 179 -5.94 18.17 4.65
N PHE A 180 -6.55 17.59 5.70
CA PHE A 180 -7.63 18.21 6.46
C PHE A 180 -7.21 19.53 7.12
N LEU A 181 -6.09 19.53 7.87
CA LEU A 181 -5.64 20.72 8.60
C LEU A 181 -5.29 21.88 7.66
N LEU A 182 -4.53 21.58 6.61
CA LEU A 182 -4.06 22.59 5.65
C LEU A 182 -5.17 23.03 4.69
N GLY A 183 -6.09 22.12 4.34
CA GLY A 183 -7.30 22.46 3.60
C GLY A 183 -8.29 23.32 4.40
N GLY A 184 -8.38 23.12 5.72
CA GLY A 184 -9.15 23.98 6.63
C GLY A 184 -8.57 25.39 6.74
N LEU A 185 -7.25 25.53 6.89
CA LEU A 185 -6.55 26.82 6.84
C LEU A 185 -6.86 27.58 5.54
N SER A 186 -6.81 26.89 4.40
CA SER A 186 -7.21 27.43 3.10
C SER A 186 -8.66 27.93 3.08
N SER A 187 -9.60 27.17 3.65
CA SER A 187 -11.00 27.58 3.76
C SER A 187 -11.20 28.83 4.63
N CYS A 188 -10.38 29.04 5.65
CA CYS A 188 -10.39 30.29 6.43
C CYS A 188 -10.02 31.51 5.56
N PHE A 189 -9.04 31.39 4.65
CA PHE A 189 -8.71 32.47 3.69
C PHE A 189 -9.83 32.72 2.68
N ILE A 190 -10.49 31.67 2.19
CA ILE A 190 -11.66 31.80 1.30
C ILE A 190 -12.78 32.56 2.03
N LEU A 191 -13.12 32.17 3.27
CA LEU A 191 -14.18 32.81 4.06
C LEU A 191 -13.84 34.26 4.47
N LEU A 192 -12.57 34.55 4.77
CA LEU A 192 -12.11 35.92 5.01
C LEU A 192 -12.20 36.76 3.72
N GLY A 193 -11.83 36.19 2.58
CA GLY A 193 -11.97 36.84 1.27
C GLY A 193 -13.42 37.16 0.91
N THR A 194 -14.35 36.21 1.11
CA THR A 194 -15.80 36.46 0.85
C THR A 194 -16.39 37.47 1.81
N SER A 195 -16.01 37.46 3.09
CA SER A 195 -16.53 38.42 4.08
C SER A 195 -16.04 39.86 3.79
N LEU A 196 -14.79 40.03 3.38
CA LEU A 196 -14.24 41.34 2.97
C LEU A 196 -14.84 41.81 1.62
N LEU A 197 -15.07 40.91 0.67
CA LEU A 197 -15.79 41.24 -0.57
C LEU A 197 -17.23 41.71 -0.28
N TYR A 198 -17.94 41.01 0.60
CA TYR A 198 -19.30 41.39 0.99
C TYR A 198 -19.33 42.72 1.77
N ALA A 199 -18.41 42.91 2.72
CA ALA A 199 -18.31 44.15 3.51
C ALA A 199 -18.06 45.39 2.63
N ASN A 200 -17.26 45.24 1.57
CA ASN A 200 -16.94 46.35 0.65
C ASN A 200 -18.00 46.56 -0.43
N SER A 201 -18.63 45.51 -0.96
CA SER A 201 -19.57 45.62 -2.09
C SER A 201 -21.05 45.67 -1.70
N GLY A 202 -21.40 45.21 -0.49
CA GLY A 202 -22.79 45.03 -0.05
C GLY A 202 -23.56 43.92 -0.78
N THR A 203 -22.91 43.15 -1.66
CA THR A 203 -23.56 42.12 -2.51
C THR A 203 -22.81 40.80 -2.44
N THR A 204 -23.53 39.69 -2.65
CA THR A 204 -22.95 38.34 -2.71
C THR A 204 -22.95 37.75 -4.12
N ASN A 205 -23.74 38.31 -5.04
CA ASN A 205 -23.86 37.84 -6.43
C ASN A 205 -22.69 38.33 -7.30
N LEU A 206 -22.08 37.43 -8.10
CA LEU A 206 -20.95 37.75 -8.99
C LEU A 206 -21.34 38.75 -10.09
N ASP A 207 -22.56 38.70 -10.61
CA ASP A 207 -23.02 39.71 -11.59
C ASP A 207 -23.08 41.11 -10.97
N GLY A 208 -23.41 41.19 -9.67
CA GLY A 208 -23.41 42.44 -8.90
C GLY A 208 -21.99 42.99 -8.75
N LEU A 209 -21.02 42.12 -8.44
CA LEU A 209 -19.61 42.49 -8.43
C LEU A 209 -19.13 43.01 -9.79
N TYR A 210 -19.50 42.36 -10.90
CA TYR A 210 -19.15 42.82 -12.25
C TYR A 210 -19.70 44.21 -12.58
N ILE A 211 -20.95 44.49 -12.19
CA ILE A 211 -21.54 45.83 -12.35
C ILE A 211 -20.76 46.85 -11.51
N ILE A 212 -20.44 46.53 -10.25
CA ILE A 212 -19.68 47.42 -9.36
C ILE A 212 -18.26 47.69 -9.90
N THR A 213 -17.54 46.65 -10.34
CA THR A 213 -16.18 46.80 -10.87
C THR A 213 -16.17 47.58 -12.18
N SER A 214 -17.11 47.33 -13.10
CA SER A 214 -17.17 48.04 -14.39
C SER A 214 -17.61 49.50 -14.27
N ILE A 215 -18.36 49.88 -13.24
CA ILE A 215 -18.74 51.27 -12.96
C ILE A 215 -17.62 52.03 -12.19
N SER A 216 -16.74 51.33 -11.47
CA SER A 216 -15.79 51.95 -10.53
C SER A 216 -14.77 52.92 -11.16
N ASP A 217 -14.55 52.85 -12.47
CA ASP A 217 -13.69 53.78 -13.20
C ASP A 217 -14.30 55.19 -13.40
N LEU A 218 -15.64 55.33 -13.34
CA LEU A 218 -16.32 56.57 -13.73
C LEU A 218 -16.37 57.65 -12.63
N SER A 219 -16.02 57.36 -11.38
CA SER A 219 -16.22 58.33 -10.28
C SER A 219 -15.24 58.16 -9.12
N THR A 220 -14.43 59.20 -8.87
CA THR A 220 -13.47 59.26 -7.75
C THR A 220 -14.09 59.46 -6.37
N ASN A 221 -15.41 59.68 -6.28
CA ASN A 221 -16.12 60.12 -5.07
C ASN A 221 -17.19 59.13 -4.56
N LEU A 222 -17.07 57.83 -4.85
CA LEU A 222 -17.94 56.80 -4.25
C LEU A 222 -17.33 56.20 -2.98
N TRP A 223 -18.18 55.66 -2.10
CA TRP A 223 -17.77 54.90 -0.90
C TRP A 223 -17.00 53.60 -1.22
N TYR A 224 -16.97 53.19 -2.49
CA TYR A 224 -16.27 52.01 -2.99
C TYR A 224 -14.87 52.36 -3.45
N THR A 225 -13.83 52.12 -2.62
CA THR A 225 -12.45 52.26 -3.13
C THR A 225 -12.05 50.99 -3.92
N PRO A 226 -11.50 51.13 -5.14
CA PRO A 226 -11.13 49.99 -5.98
C PRO A 226 -10.03 49.12 -5.33
N TYR A 227 -9.21 49.71 -4.47
CA TYR A 227 -8.14 49.05 -3.75
C TYR A 227 -8.64 47.97 -2.77
N TYR A 228 -9.70 48.23 -2.00
CA TYR A 228 -10.19 47.24 -1.02
C TYR A 228 -10.82 46.01 -1.70
N ILE A 229 -11.47 46.18 -2.85
CA ILE A 229 -12.00 45.05 -3.65
C ILE A 229 -10.84 44.19 -4.16
N ASN A 230 -9.79 44.79 -4.74
CA ASN A 230 -8.58 44.06 -5.17
C ASN A 230 -7.90 43.32 -4.01
N LEU A 231 -7.72 43.96 -2.84
CA LEU A 231 -7.14 43.31 -1.66
C LEU A 231 -7.97 42.09 -1.20
N SER A 232 -9.30 42.22 -1.21
CA SER A 232 -10.22 41.13 -0.86
C SER A 232 -10.11 39.97 -1.86
N LEU A 233 -10.01 40.26 -3.18
CA LEU A 233 -9.79 39.27 -4.24
C LEU A 233 -8.41 38.57 -4.11
N VAL A 234 -7.36 39.28 -3.69
CA VAL A 234 -6.05 38.67 -3.40
C VAL A 234 -6.15 37.66 -2.24
N ILE A 235 -6.80 38.02 -1.12
CA ILE A 235 -6.98 37.11 0.03
C ILE A 235 -7.83 35.89 -0.37
N PHE A 236 -8.93 36.11 -1.08
CA PHE A 236 -9.82 35.07 -1.59
C PHE A 236 -9.08 34.08 -2.51
N THR A 237 -8.26 34.59 -3.44
CA THR A 237 -7.54 33.77 -4.42
C THR A 237 -6.34 33.04 -3.82
N ILE A 238 -5.67 33.57 -2.79
CA ILE A 238 -4.69 32.84 -1.98
C ILE A 238 -5.30 31.54 -1.43
N GLY A 239 -6.55 31.60 -0.95
CA GLY A 239 -7.31 30.43 -0.50
C GLY A 239 -7.41 29.34 -1.57
N PHE A 240 -7.74 29.69 -2.82
CA PHE A 240 -7.82 28.72 -3.93
C PHE A 240 -6.46 28.25 -4.44
N LEU A 241 -5.46 29.12 -4.52
CA LEU A 241 -4.07 28.76 -4.88
C LEU A 241 -3.55 27.66 -3.94
N PHE A 242 -3.89 27.74 -2.65
CA PHE A 242 -3.62 26.69 -1.68
C PHE A 242 -4.28 25.35 -2.07
N LYS A 243 -5.60 25.31 -2.34
CA LYS A 243 -6.31 24.06 -2.72
C LYS A 243 -5.86 23.49 -4.07
N VAL A 244 -5.39 24.33 -4.98
CA VAL A 244 -4.83 23.92 -6.29
C VAL A 244 -3.37 23.47 -6.18
N SER A 245 -2.72 23.63 -5.01
CA SER A 245 -1.30 23.37 -4.74
C SER A 245 -0.34 24.21 -5.59
N ALA A 246 -0.71 25.46 -5.88
CA ALA A 246 0.17 26.41 -6.54
C ALA A 246 1.24 26.92 -5.56
N ALA A 247 2.45 27.18 -6.04
CA ALA A 247 3.50 27.75 -5.20
C ALA A 247 3.23 29.24 -4.89
N PRO A 248 3.56 29.74 -3.68
CA PRO A 248 4.32 29.07 -2.62
C PRO A 248 3.53 28.01 -1.82
N PHE A 249 2.20 28.00 -1.86
CA PHE A 249 1.29 27.17 -1.04
C PHE A 249 1.22 25.66 -1.39
N HIS A 250 2.26 25.14 -2.05
CA HIS A 250 2.29 23.81 -2.66
C HIS A 250 2.71 22.67 -1.70
N PHE A 251 3.32 22.99 -0.55
CA PHE A 251 4.05 22.05 0.31
C PHE A 251 3.27 20.79 0.72
N TRP A 252 1.94 20.90 0.88
CA TRP A 252 1.09 19.78 1.26
C TRP A 252 0.93 18.71 0.16
N SER A 253 0.95 19.11 -1.12
CA SER A 253 0.56 18.20 -2.22
C SER A 253 1.52 17.01 -2.40
N PRO A 254 2.87 17.20 -2.42
CA PRO A 254 3.79 16.08 -2.55
C PRO A 254 3.67 15.04 -1.45
N ASP A 255 3.46 15.47 -0.21
CA ASP A 255 3.33 14.56 0.95
C ASP A 255 1.99 13.82 0.93
N VAL A 256 0.90 14.56 0.71
CA VAL A 256 -0.45 13.99 0.65
C VAL A 256 -0.59 13.01 -0.53
N TYR A 257 -0.05 13.33 -1.71
CA TYR A 257 -0.14 12.45 -2.89
C TYR A 257 0.72 11.20 -2.73
N ASP A 258 1.84 11.28 -2.00
CA ASP A 258 2.70 10.12 -1.78
C ASP A 258 2.24 9.23 -0.61
N ALA A 259 1.55 9.79 0.38
CA ALA A 259 0.97 9.06 1.50
C ALA A 259 -0.33 8.31 1.13
N ILE A 260 -1.17 8.88 0.25
CA ILE A 260 -2.48 8.34 -0.15
C ILE A 260 -2.36 7.16 -1.15
N PRO A 261 -3.28 6.18 -1.16
CA PRO A 261 -3.31 5.11 -2.15
C PRO A 261 -3.46 5.61 -3.60
N THR A 262 -2.69 5.05 -4.53
CA THR A 262 -2.59 5.55 -5.93
C THR A 262 -3.94 5.77 -6.63
N ILE A 263 -4.91 4.89 -6.38
CA ILE A 263 -6.27 5.02 -6.96
C ILE A 263 -6.97 6.32 -6.52
N VAL A 264 -6.81 6.70 -5.25
CA VAL A 264 -7.33 7.98 -4.72
C VAL A 264 -6.51 9.15 -5.24
N THR A 265 -5.18 9.03 -5.36
CA THR A 265 -4.34 10.13 -5.88
C THR A 265 -4.73 10.50 -7.31
N THR A 266 -5.15 9.54 -8.14
CA THR A 266 -5.66 9.82 -9.51
C THR A 266 -6.84 10.78 -9.52
N PHE A 267 -7.71 10.67 -8.51
CA PHE A 267 -8.94 11.43 -8.40
C PHE A 267 -8.68 12.82 -7.79
N VAL A 268 -7.91 12.86 -6.68
CA VAL A 268 -7.50 14.11 -6.02
C VAL A 268 -6.69 15.01 -6.94
N ALA A 269 -5.77 14.45 -7.74
CA ALA A 269 -4.88 15.23 -8.61
C ALA A 269 -5.57 15.83 -9.85
N ILE A 270 -6.82 15.48 -10.12
CA ILE A 270 -7.54 15.84 -11.35
C ILE A 270 -8.87 16.55 -11.04
N ILE A 271 -9.84 15.86 -10.42
CA ILE A 271 -11.21 16.36 -10.28
C ILE A 271 -11.27 17.64 -9.43
N ALA A 272 -10.50 17.69 -8.34
CA ALA A 272 -10.41 18.86 -7.47
C ALA A 272 -9.82 20.08 -8.20
N LYS A 273 -8.78 19.87 -9.03
CA LYS A 273 -8.12 20.97 -9.76
C LYS A 273 -9.00 21.52 -10.87
N ILE A 274 -9.70 20.67 -11.63
CA ILE A 274 -10.59 21.12 -12.72
C ILE A 274 -11.68 22.06 -12.19
N SER A 275 -12.40 21.68 -11.13
CA SER A 275 -13.54 22.48 -10.64
C SER A 275 -13.10 23.85 -10.11
N ILE A 276 -11.98 23.91 -9.38
CA ILE A 276 -11.44 25.18 -8.86
C ILE A 276 -10.92 26.06 -10.02
N PHE A 277 -10.25 25.47 -11.01
CA PHE A 277 -9.74 26.23 -12.15
C PHE A 277 -10.87 26.86 -13.00
N ILE A 278 -11.99 26.16 -13.20
CA ILE A 278 -13.15 26.73 -13.90
C ILE A 278 -13.83 27.85 -13.09
N LEU A 279 -13.92 27.71 -11.76
CA LEU A 279 -14.35 28.80 -10.89
C LEU A 279 -13.42 30.01 -10.97
N LEU A 280 -12.10 29.80 -10.98
CA LEU A 280 -11.14 30.90 -11.13
C LEU A 280 -11.26 31.59 -12.50
N LEU A 281 -11.58 30.86 -13.57
CA LEU A 281 -11.86 31.47 -14.88
C LEU A 281 -13.13 32.34 -14.84
N GLN A 282 -14.20 31.90 -14.16
CA GLN A 282 -15.39 32.73 -13.93
C GLN A 282 -15.06 33.97 -13.11
N LEU A 283 -14.27 33.83 -12.04
CA LEU A 283 -13.84 34.95 -11.19
C LEU A 283 -13.05 36.00 -11.99
N VAL A 284 -12.13 35.56 -12.87
CA VAL A 284 -11.43 36.46 -13.81
C VAL A 284 -12.44 37.17 -14.71
N TYR A 285 -13.34 36.43 -15.37
CA TYR A 285 -14.34 37.02 -16.27
C TYR A 285 -15.18 38.12 -15.58
N TYR A 286 -15.64 37.86 -14.34
CA TYR A 286 -16.49 38.78 -13.60
C TYR A 286 -15.79 39.97 -12.92
N THR A 287 -14.44 40.00 -12.84
CA THR A 287 -13.72 41.05 -12.09
C THR A 287 -12.56 41.70 -12.84
N ASN A 288 -12.24 41.25 -14.06
CA ASN A 288 -11.13 41.76 -14.87
C ASN A 288 -11.50 43.02 -15.68
N SER A 289 -12.61 43.70 -15.35
CA SER A 289 -12.88 45.04 -15.87
C SER A 289 -11.94 46.06 -15.21
N SER A 290 -10.90 46.46 -15.96
CA SER A 290 -10.24 47.78 -15.93
C SER A 290 -9.60 48.32 -14.63
N PHE A 291 -9.34 47.51 -13.61
CA PHE A 291 -8.45 47.95 -12.51
C PHE A 291 -7.03 48.32 -12.97
N SER A 292 -6.61 49.54 -12.67
CA SER A 292 -5.32 50.12 -13.06
C SER A 292 -4.12 49.57 -12.27
N GLU A 293 -3.00 49.38 -13.00
CA GLU A 293 -1.61 49.11 -12.59
C GLU A 293 -1.30 47.91 -11.66
N MET A 294 -2.14 47.53 -10.71
CA MET A 294 -1.90 46.38 -9.83
C MET A 294 -3.17 45.56 -9.57
N SER A 295 -3.69 44.96 -10.64
CA SER A 295 -4.83 44.04 -10.59
C SER A 295 -4.53 42.82 -9.72
N TRP A 296 -5.57 42.29 -9.03
CA TRP A 296 -5.44 41.04 -8.26
C TRP A 296 -4.88 39.87 -9.10
N THR A 297 -5.14 39.84 -10.41
CA THR A 297 -4.62 38.82 -11.35
C THR A 297 -3.10 38.74 -11.39
N PHE A 298 -2.38 39.78 -10.94
CA PHE A 298 -0.93 39.76 -10.76
C PHE A 298 -0.46 38.68 -9.76
N ILE A 299 -1.26 38.35 -8.74
CA ILE A 299 -0.92 37.26 -7.79
C ILE A 299 -0.85 35.89 -8.48
N LEU A 300 -1.68 35.70 -9.53
CA LEU A 300 -1.70 34.48 -10.33
C LEU A 300 -0.44 34.37 -11.21
N LEU A 301 0.03 35.50 -11.75
CA LEU A 301 1.27 35.57 -12.53
C LEU A 301 2.51 35.33 -11.64
N ILE A 302 2.54 35.90 -10.43
CA ILE A 302 3.57 35.60 -9.43
C ILE A 302 3.54 34.11 -9.04
N SER A 303 2.36 33.58 -8.74
CA SER A 303 2.19 32.17 -8.36
C SER A 303 2.55 31.22 -9.52
N SER A 304 2.28 31.62 -10.76
CA SER A 304 2.73 30.92 -11.97
C SER A 304 4.26 30.82 -12.03
N LEU A 305 4.96 31.96 -11.90
CA LEU A 305 6.43 32.01 -11.89
C LEU A 305 7.02 31.07 -10.84
N PHE A 306 6.54 31.16 -9.59
CA PHE A 306 7.02 30.29 -8.52
C PHE A 306 6.68 28.81 -8.76
N SER A 307 5.52 28.51 -9.32
CA SER A 307 5.09 27.12 -9.58
C SER A 307 5.92 26.47 -10.70
N LEU A 308 6.26 27.23 -11.74
CA LEU A 308 7.16 26.79 -12.81
C LEU A 308 8.56 26.47 -12.27
N ILE A 309 9.15 27.37 -11.49
CA ILE A 309 10.51 27.21 -10.95
C ILE A 309 10.55 26.08 -9.91
N ILE A 310 9.71 26.15 -8.87
CA ILE A 310 9.78 25.20 -7.74
C ILE A 310 9.33 23.80 -8.18
N GLY A 311 8.28 23.70 -9.01
CA GLY A 311 7.81 22.42 -9.55
C GLY A 311 8.88 21.69 -10.36
N THR A 312 9.73 22.42 -11.10
CA THR A 312 10.77 21.80 -11.93
C THR A 312 12.07 21.55 -11.17
N VAL A 313 12.58 22.52 -10.41
CA VAL A 313 13.84 22.37 -9.65
C VAL A 313 13.74 21.32 -8.56
N VAL A 314 12.65 21.31 -7.77
CA VAL A 314 12.49 20.31 -6.69
C VAL A 314 12.07 18.94 -7.25
N GLY A 315 11.43 18.91 -8.42
CA GLY A 315 11.10 17.66 -9.13
C GLY A 315 12.34 16.81 -9.49
N LEU A 316 13.48 17.45 -9.79
CA LEU A 316 14.75 16.77 -10.11
C LEU A 316 15.29 15.91 -8.97
N THR A 317 14.96 16.22 -7.70
CA THR A 317 15.51 15.53 -6.53
C THR A 317 14.66 14.35 -6.05
N GLN A 318 13.53 14.05 -6.72
CA GLN A 318 12.54 13.08 -6.23
C GLN A 318 12.79 11.66 -6.75
N PHE A 319 13.08 10.74 -5.82
CA PHE A 319 13.17 9.29 -6.10
C PHE A 319 11.82 8.56 -6.08
N ARG A 320 10.81 9.12 -5.38
CA ARG A 320 9.47 8.55 -5.27
C ARG A 320 8.58 9.04 -6.42
N ILE A 321 7.96 8.11 -7.15
CA ILE A 321 7.26 8.40 -8.41
C ILE A 321 6.01 9.27 -8.21
N LYS A 322 5.26 9.07 -7.12
CA LYS A 322 4.08 9.90 -6.83
C LYS A 322 4.47 11.31 -6.38
N ARG A 323 5.56 11.48 -5.62
CA ARG A 323 6.13 12.81 -5.34
C ARG A 323 6.61 13.51 -6.61
N LEU A 324 7.34 12.81 -7.47
CA LEU A 324 7.79 13.33 -8.77
C LEU A 324 6.59 13.81 -9.60
N PHE A 325 5.53 13.00 -9.72
CA PHE A 325 4.30 13.44 -10.38
C PHE A 325 3.59 14.59 -9.65
N ALA A 326 3.62 14.67 -8.31
CA ALA A 326 3.08 15.82 -7.58
C ALA A 326 3.77 17.14 -7.96
N TYR A 327 5.11 17.17 -7.94
CA TYR A 327 5.91 18.31 -8.41
C TYR A 327 5.69 18.61 -9.90
N SER A 328 5.51 17.57 -10.72
CA SER A 328 5.11 17.74 -12.11
C SER A 328 3.74 18.41 -12.23
N THR A 329 2.77 18.08 -11.36
CA THR A 329 1.47 18.78 -11.32
C THR A 329 1.62 20.25 -10.93
N ILE A 330 2.58 20.60 -10.06
CA ILE A 330 2.85 21.98 -9.65
C ILE A 330 3.43 22.77 -10.84
N SER A 331 4.35 22.19 -11.60
CA SER A 331 4.86 22.79 -12.85
C SER A 331 3.73 23.01 -13.88
N HIS A 332 2.86 22.02 -14.09
CA HIS A 332 1.70 22.16 -14.99
C HIS A 332 0.67 23.19 -14.49
N VAL A 333 0.43 23.28 -13.18
CA VAL A 333 -0.37 24.36 -12.55
C VAL A 333 0.22 25.74 -12.86
N GLY A 334 1.55 25.86 -12.91
CA GLY A 334 2.23 27.09 -13.34
C GLY A 334 1.83 27.55 -14.74
N PHE A 335 1.79 26.66 -15.72
CA PHE A 335 1.31 26.97 -17.07
C PHE A 335 -0.19 27.31 -17.12
N ILE A 336 -1.03 26.63 -16.32
CA ILE A 336 -2.47 26.91 -16.25
C ILE A 336 -2.72 28.31 -15.66
N LEU A 337 -2.00 28.67 -14.59
CA LEU A 337 -2.08 30.00 -13.97
C LEU A 337 -1.54 31.11 -14.86
N LEU A 338 -0.51 30.83 -15.69
CA LEU A 338 -0.01 31.78 -16.68
C LEU A 338 -1.12 32.21 -17.64
N ALA A 339 -1.81 31.23 -18.26
CA ALA A 339 -2.92 31.50 -19.17
C ALA A 339 -4.10 32.21 -18.47
N LEU A 340 -4.43 31.81 -17.25
CA LEU A 340 -5.55 32.41 -16.51
C LEU A 340 -5.27 33.86 -16.09
N GLY A 341 -4.03 34.21 -15.73
CA GLY A 341 -3.64 35.58 -15.37
C GLY A 341 -3.50 36.57 -16.55
N ILE A 342 -3.42 36.06 -17.79
CA ILE A 342 -3.33 36.89 -19.01
C ILE A 342 -4.68 37.45 -19.44
N SER A 343 -5.79 36.76 -19.14
CA SER A 343 -7.17 37.25 -19.32
C SER A 343 -7.54 37.80 -20.72
N SER A 344 -6.86 37.36 -21.79
CA SER A 344 -7.28 37.58 -23.19
C SER A 344 -8.08 36.41 -23.75
N VAL A 345 -8.78 36.60 -24.87
CA VAL A 345 -9.59 35.55 -25.54
C VAL A 345 -8.72 34.38 -26.04
N GLU A 346 -7.53 34.67 -26.54
CA GLU A 346 -6.53 33.68 -26.94
C GLU A 346 -6.05 32.87 -25.72
N SER A 347 -5.96 33.53 -24.56
CA SER A 347 -5.51 32.92 -23.33
C SER A 347 -6.59 32.09 -22.63
N THR A 348 -7.87 32.49 -22.67
CA THR A 348 -8.97 31.63 -22.20
C THR A 348 -9.09 30.38 -23.06
N GLN A 349 -8.90 30.50 -24.38
CA GLN A 349 -8.77 29.37 -25.29
C GLN A 349 -7.58 28.46 -24.92
N ALA A 350 -6.40 29.03 -24.70
CA ALA A 350 -5.19 28.27 -24.31
C ALA A 350 -5.36 27.56 -22.96
N PHE A 351 -5.97 28.23 -21.98
CA PHE A 351 -6.29 27.69 -20.65
C PHE A 351 -7.22 26.46 -20.73
N ILE A 352 -8.35 26.57 -21.44
CA ILE A 352 -9.32 25.46 -21.61
C ILE A 352 -8.65 24.26 -22.27
N PHE A 353 -7.86 24.52 -23.32
CA PHE A 353 -7.12 23.48 -24.04
C PHE A 353 -6.07 22.81 -23.14
N TYR A 354 -5.27 23.59 -22.41
CA TYR A 354 -4.23 23.05 -21.53
C TYR A 354 -4.81 22.26 -20.36
N LEU A 355 -5.87 22.76 -19.71
CA LEU A 355 -6.52 22.09 -18.59
C LEU A 355 -7.11 20.72 -18.99
N THR A 356 -7.78 20.65 -20.15
CA THR A 356 -8.34 19.38 -20.66
C THR A 356 -7.24 18.38 -21.04
N GLN A 357 -6.23 18.82 -21.79
CA GLN A 357 -5.07 17.99 -22.16
C GLN A 357 -4.30 17.49 -20.93
N TYR A 358 -3.96 18.38 -19.99
CA TYR A 358 -3.25 18.01 -18.77
C TYR A 358 -4.04 16.97 -17.96
N SER A 359 -5.35 17.15 -17.79
CA SER A 359 -6.22 16.19 -17.08
C SER A 359 -6.21 14.80 -17.74
N ILE A 360 -6.24 14.73 -19.08
CA ILE A 360 -6.23 13.47 -19.83
C ILE A 360 -4.89 12.75 -19.72
N SER A 361 -3.79 13.47 -19.90
CA SER A 361 -2.43 12.91 -19.79
C SER A 361 -2.10 12.47 -18.36
N ASN A 362 -2.51 13.24 -17.34
CA ASN A 362 -2.37 12.88 -15.94
C ASN A 362 -3.18 11.63 -15.57
N LEU A 363 -4.44 11.52 -16.03
CA LEU A 363 -5.24 10.32 -15.81
C LEU A 363 -4.56 9.09 -16.41
N ASN A 364 -4.05 9.19 -17.64
CA ASN A 364 -3.40 8.06 -18.30
C ASN A 364 -2.12 7.62 -17.57
N ALA A 365 -1.26 8.56 -17.17
CA ALA A 365 -0.01 8.25 -16.46
C ALA A 365 -0.27 7.45 -15.16
N PHE A 366 -1.26 7.87 -14.36
CA PHE A 366 -1.62 7.12 -13.14
C PHE A 366 -2.33 5.79 -13.43
N VAL A 367 -3.21 5.71 -14.43
CA VAL A 367 -3.86 4.44 -14.84
C VAL A 367 -2.81 3.42 -15.29
N ILE A 368 -1.81 3.86 -16.06
CA ILE A 368 -0.70 3.00 -16.49
C ILE A 368 0.13 2.56 -15.27
N LEU A 369 0.45 3.46 -14.34
CA LEU A 369 1.18 3.13 -13.11
C LEU A 369 0.44 2.07 -12.26
N ILE A 370 -0.88 2.17 -12.15
CA ILE A 370 -1.73 1.15 -11.51
C ILE A 370 -1.69 -0.18 -12.28
N ALA A 371 -1.75 -0.15 -13.61
CA ALA A 371 -1.68 -1.34 -14.46
C ALA A 371 -0.31 -2.05 -14.41
N ILE A 372 0.78 -1.29 -14.37
CA ILE A 372 2.15 -1.81 -14.13
C ILE A 372 2.19 -2.50 -12.76
N GLY A 373 1.63 -1.87 -11.71
CA GLY A 373 1.56 -2.45 -10.37
C GLY A 373 0.79 -3.79 -10.33
N PHE A 374 -0.32 -3.90 -11.07
CA PHE A 374 -1.04 -5.17 -11.21
C PHE A 374 -0.29 -6.22 -12.04
N SER A 375 0.54 -5.79 -13.00
CA SER A 375 1.40 -6.65 -13.83
C SER A 375 2.59 -7.22 -13.06
N LEU A 376 3.23 -6.39 -12.22
CA LEU A 376 4.41 -6.76 -11.43
C LEU A 376 4.09 -7.77 -10.31
N TYR A 377 2.82 -7.95 -9.95
CA TYR A 377 2.38 -8.87 -8.89
C TYR A 377 2.80 -10.35 -9.11
N CYS A 378 3.07 -10.78 -10.34
CA CYS A 378 3.57 -12.14 -10.63
C CYS A 378 5.11 -12.27 -10.49
N TYR A 379 5.80 -11.18 -10.24
CA TYR A 379 7.26 -11.08 -10.19
C TYR A 379 7.74 -10.70 -8.79
N ILE A 380 8.98 -11.05 -8.49
CA ILE A 380 9.71 -10.69 -7.27
C ILE A 380 10.95 -9.89 -7.69
N SER A 381 11.21 -8.79 -6.99
CA SER A 381 12.46 -8.03 -7.06
C SER A 381 13.39 -8.45 -5.92
N GLU A 382 14.68 -8.64 -6.20
CA GLU A 382 15.68 -8.98 -5.17
C GLU A 382 16.23 -7.75 -4.40
N ASN A 383 15.77 -6.53 -4.75
CA ASN A 383 16.16 -5.29 -4.08
C ASN A 383 15.64 -5.23 -2.63
N LYS A 384 16.56 -5.24 -1.67
CA LYS A 384 16.29 -5.04 -0.23
C LYS A 384 15.52 -3.75 0.05
N GLU A 385 15.83 -2.68 -0.67
CA GLU A 385 15.12 -1.40 -0.59
C GLU A 385 13.61 -1.53 -0.83
N HIS A 386 13.15 -2.51 -1.61
CA HIS A 386 11.72 -2.75 -1.88
C HIS A 386 11.04 -3.68 -0.85
N GLU A 387 11.81 -4.32 0.03
CA GLU A 387 11.28 -5.07 1.17
C GLU A 387 11.10 -4.19 2.40
N GLU A 388 11.96 -3.18 2.56
CA GLU A 388 11.94 -2.21 3.67
C GLU A 388 10.91 -1.07 3.48
N LEU A 389 10.23 -0.98 2.32
CA LEU A 389 9.21 0.04 2.07
C LEU A 389 7.98 -0.10 2.97
N MET A 390 7.65 0.98 3.66
CA MET A 390 6.39 1.13 4.37
C MET A 390 5.21 1.01 3.39
N ASP A 391 4.24 0.19 3.76
CA ASP A 391 2.95 -0.01 3.07
C ASP A 391 2.97 -0.56 1.63
N LYS A 392 3.87 -1.54 1.38
CA LYS A 392 3.96 -2.36 0.14
C LYS A 392 2.64 -2.96 -0.36
N ASN A 393 1.66 -3.19 0.51
CA ASN A 393 0.37 -3.81 0.14
C ASN A 393 -0.60 -2.84 -0.55
N ASN A 394 -0.49 -1.54 -0.25
CA ASN A 394 -1.48 -0.54 -0.64
C ASN A 394 -1.05 0.34 -1.81
N SER A 395 0.26 0.51 -2.00
CA SER A 395 0.86 1.24 -3.13
C SER A 395 1.86 0.31 -3.85
N PRO A 396 1.46 -0.33 -4.98
CA PRO A 396 2.27 -1.36 -5.62
C PRO A 396 3.53 -0.83 -6.32
N ILE A 397 3.60 0.48 -6.56
CA ILE A 397 4.78 1.19 -7.06
C ILE A 397 4.91 2.49 -6.25
N GLN A 398 6.11 2.70 -5.70
CA GLN A 398 6.49 3.88 -4.92
C GLN A 398 7.76 4.55 -5.45
N LEU A 399 8.74 3.77 -5.93
CA LEU A 399 10.05 4.26 -6.39
C LEU A 399 10.15 4.23 -7.91
N VAL A 400 10.90 5.16 -8.49
CA VAL A 400 11.21 5.16 -9.94
C VAL A 400 12.06 3.93 -10.32
N THR A 401 12.92 3.44 -9.41
CA THR A 401 13.74 2.23 -9.61
C THR A 401 12.91 0.96 -9.83
N GLN A 402 11.65 0.91 -9.39
CA GLN A 402 10.73 -0.21 -9.64
C GLN A 402 10.26 -0.29 -11.11
N LEU A 403 10.59 0.69 -11.95
CA LEU A 403 10.31 0.66 -13.38
C LEU A 403 11.46 0.11 -14.23
N LYS A 404 12.60 -0.22 -13.60
CA LYS A 404 13.81 -0.72 -14.27
C LYS A 404 13.53 -1.91 -15.17
N GLY A 405 13.89 -1.77 -16.45
CA GLY A 405 13.78 -2.81 -17.47
C GLY A 405 12.35 -3.30 -17.70
N TYR A 406 11.32 -2.55 -17.29
CA TYR A 406 9.92 -2.98 -17.42
C TYR A 406 9.50 -3.20 -18.89
N PHE A 407 10.18 -2.56 -19.85
CA PHE A 407 10.01 -2.80 -21.28
C PHE A 407 10.14 -4.30 -21.67
N TYR A 408 11.06 -5.04 -21.03
CA TYR A 408 11.26 -6.47 -21.28
C TYR A 408 10.11 -7.35 -20.74
N ILE A 409 9.34 -6.84 -19.77
CA ILE A 409 8.18 -7.53 -19.18
C ILE A 409 6.92 -7.26 -19.99
N ASN A 410 6.63 -5.99 -20.28
CA ASN A 410 5.47 -5.59 -21.09
C ASN A 410 5.78 -4.33 -21.93
N PRO A 411 6.22 -4.51 -23.19
CA PRO A 411 6.67 -3.39 -24.02
C PRO A 411 5.53 -2.43 -24.36
N PHE A 412 4.28 -2.91 -24.45
CA PHE A 412 3.13 -2.06 -24.80
C PHE A 412 2.77 -1.07 -23.68
N LEU A 413 2.80 -1.50 -22.41
CA LEU A 413 2.60 -0.60 -21.28
C LEU A 413 3.77 0.38 -21.12
N ALA A 414 5.01 -0.06 -21.41
CA ALA A 414 6.16 0.81 -21.39
C ALA A 414 6.10 1.91 -22.48
N ILE A 415 5.77 1.54 -23.73
CA ILE A 415 5.55 2.50 -24.83
C ILE A 415 4.38 3.44 -24.53
N SER A 416 3.30 2.91 -23.96
CA SER A 416 2.15 3.69 -23.50
C SER A 416 2.56 4.78 -22.49
N LEU A 417 3.36 4.42 -21.49
CA LEU A 417 3.88 5.38 -20.52
C LEU A 417 4.82 6.40 -21.19
N ALA A 418 5.73 5.95 -22.06
CA ALA A 418 6.64 6.84 -22.78
C ALA A 418 5.89 7.92 -23.59
N ILE A 419 4.80 7.55 -24.30
CA ILE A 419 3.94 8.51 -25.02
C ILE A 419 3.33 9.54 -24.05
N THR A 420 2.84 9.11 -22.88
CA THR A 420 2.31 10.07 -21.88
C THR A 420 3.39 10.99 -21.31
N ILE A 421 4.59 10.48 -21.05
CA ILE A 421 5.71 11.25 -20.49
C ILE A 421 6.23 12.25 -21.53
N PHE A 422 6.43 11.85 -22.79
CA PHE A 422 6.77 12.78 -23.86
C PHE A 422 5.70 13.85 -24.08
N SER A 423 4.42 13.53 -23.79
CA SER A 423 3.35 14.53 -23.80
C SER A 423 3.43 15.51 -22.63
N PHE A 424 3.96 15.13 -21.45
CA PHE A 424 4.22 16.09 -20.37
C PHE A 424 5.43 16.98 -20.66
N VAL A 425 6.50 16.40 -21.21
CA VAL A 425 7.66 17.15 -21.73
C VAL A 425 7.22 18.17 -22.79
N GLY A 426 6.26 17.78 -23.63
CA GLY A 426 5.74 18.60 -24.72
C GLY A 426 6.54 18.41 -26.01
N VAL A 427 6.79 17.15 -26.39
CA VAL A 427 7.50 16.81 -27.63
C VAL A 427 6.50 16.76 -28.81
N PRO A 428 6.73 17.45 -29.94
CA PRO A 428 5.90 17.30 -31.13
C PRO A 428 6.04 15.87 -31.69
N PRO A 429 4.96 15.21 -32.16
CA PRO A 429 3.65 15.77 -32.55
C PRO A 429 2.56 15.69 -31.46
N LEU A 430 2.91 15.46 -30.19
CA LEU A 430 1.94 15.14 -29.13
C LEU A 430 1.14 16.37 -28.68
N ILE A 431 -0.10 16.14 -28.25
CA ILE A 431 -1.06 17.17 -27.80
C ILE A 431 -0.51 18.12 -26.71
N GLY A 432 0.39 17.66 -25.83
CA GLY A 432 1.00 18.51 -24.80
C GLY A 432 1.96 19.58 -25.33
N PHE A 433 2.57 19.38 -26.52
CA PHE A 433 3.36 20.42 -27.19
C PHE A 433 2.48 21.62 -27.55
N PHE A 434 1.36 21.35 -28.25
CA PHE A 434 0.40 22.38 -28.63
C PHE A 434 -0.19 23.12 -27.44
N GLY A 435 -0.40 22.42 -26.31
CA GLY A 435 -0.84 23.06 -25.07
C GLY A 435 0.15 24.12 -24.58
N LYS A 436 1.44 23.75 -24.42
CA LYS A 436 2.48 24.71 -24.02
C LYS A 436 2.63 25.84 -25.05
N GLN A 437 2.56 25.52 -26.34
CA GLN A 437 2.65 26.50 -27.42
C GLN A 437 1.55 27.57 -27.33
N MET A 438 0.28 27.20 -27.13
CA MET A 438 -0.83 28.15 -27.06
C MET A 438 -0.77 29.05 -25.82
N VAL A 439 -0.30 28.52 -24.68
CA VAL A 439 -0.08 29.32 -23.47
C VAL A 439 1.06 30.32 -23.67
N LEU A 440 2.15 29.89 -24.31
CA LEU A 440 3.31 30.75 -24.60
C LEU A 440 2.99 31.82 -25.66
N SER A 441 2.20 31.52 -26.70
CA SER A 441 1.79 32.53 -27.68
C SER A 441 0.95 33.62 -27.02
N ALA A 442 -0.09 33.26 -26.27
CA ALA A 442 -0.93 34.23 -25.57
C ALA A 442 -0.13 35.09 -24.54
N ALA A 443 0.92 34.52 -23.94
CA ALA A 443 1.81 35.26 -23.05
C ALA A 443 2.70 36.27 -23.80
N LEU A 444 3.22 35.89 -24.97
CA LEU A 444 4.00 36.79 -25.83
C LEU A 444 3.14 37.88 -26.47
N ASP A 445 1.91 37.56 -26.88
CA ASP A 445 0.95 38.51 -27.46
C ASP A 445 0.56 39.62 -26.46
N LYS A 446 0.51 39.31 -25.14
CA LYS A 446 0.34 40.31 -24.06
C LYS A 446 1.66 40.94 -23.58
N GLY A 447 2.80 40.64 -24.22
CA GLY A 447 4.10 41.23 -23.91
C GLY A 447 4.83 40.66 -22.67
N LEU A 448 4.40 39.52 -22.12
CA LEU A 448 5.02 38.87 -20.95
C LEU A 448 6.28 38.05 -21.35
N ILE A 449 7.25 38.72 -21.97
CA ILE A 449 8.47 38.10 -22.54
C ILE A 449 9.27 37.36 -21.47
N PHE A 450 9.50 37.99 -20.31
CA PHE A 450 10.27 37.41 -19.19
C PHE A 450 9.63 36.11 -18.65
N LEU A 451 8.31 36.12 -18.48
CA LEU A 451 7.53 34.98 -17.97
C LEU A 451 7.55 33.81 -18.96
N SER A 452 7.42 34.12 -20.26
CA SER A 452 7.52 33.16 -21.35
C SER A 452 8.91 32.50 -21.43
N LEU A 453 9.98 33.28 -21.24
CA LEU A 453 11.36 32.78 -21.24
C LEU A 453 11.60 31.83 -20.05
N ILE A 454 11.13 32.17 -18.85
CA ILE A 454 11.18 31.27 -17.67
C ILE A 454 10.39 29.99 -17.92
N ALA A 455 9.18 30.09 -18.49
CA ALA A 455 8.34 28.95 -18.81
C ALA A 455 9.00 27.98 -19.81
N ILE A 456 9.75 28.51 -20.80
CA ILE A 456 10.55 27.70 -21.73
C ILE A 456 11.71 27.02 -21.00
N LEU A 457 12.53 27.77 -20.24
CA LEU A 457 13.68 27.21 -19.51
C LEU A 457 13.27 26.12 -18.51
N THR A 458 12.24 26.39 -17.70
CA THR A 458 11.71 25.41 -16.74
C THR A 458 11.13 24.19 -17.44
N SER A 459 10.48 24.33 -18.60
CA SER A 459 10.03 23.17 -19.40
C SER A 459 11.19 22.29 -19.89
N VAL A 460 12.33 22.89 -20.29
CA VAL A 460 13.53 22.15 -20.71
C VAL A 460 14.15 21.41 -19.52
N ILE A 461 14.31 22.10 -18.37
CA ILE A 461 14.83 21.51 -17.12
C ILE A 461 13.94 20.37 -16.65
N GLY A 462 12.62 20.55 -16.67
CA GLY A 462 11.66 19.52 -16.29
C GLY A 462 11.72 18.27 -17.18
N GLY A 463 12.13 18.43 -18.44
CA GLY A 463 12.42 17.32 -19.35
C GLY A 463 13.38 16.27 -18.77
N VAL A 464 14.34 16.69 -17.93
CA VAL A 464 15.35 15.78 -17.36
C VAL A 464 14.75 14.71 -16.44
N TYR A 465 13.87 15.07 -15.49
CA TYR A 465 13.27 14.07 -14.59
C TYR A 465 12.26 13.16 -15.31
N TYR A 466 11.56 13.68 -16.33
CA TYR A 466 10.68 12.87 -17.19
C TYR A 466 11.47 11.84 -18.02
N LEU A 467 12.56 12.28 -18.66
CA LEU A 467 13.46 11.40 -19.40
C LEU A 467 14.17 10.40 -18.48
N GLY A 468 14.40 10.74 -17.21
CA GLY A 468 14.89 9.81 -16.19
C GLY A 468 14.01 8.57 -16.03
N ILE A 469 12.68 8.73 -15.99
CA ILE A 469 11.73 7.60 -15.93
C ILE A 469 11.83 6.72 -17.19
N ILE A 470 11.95 7.35 -18.37
CA ILE A 470 12.09 6.62 -19.65
C ILE A 470 13.44 5.88 -19.70
N LYS A 471 14.52 6.50 -19.21
CA LYS A 471 15.85 5.89 -19.12
C LYS A 471 15.81 4.59 -18.31
N GLU A 472 15.30 4.63 -17.08
CA GLU A 472 15.19 3.44 -16.24
C GLU A 472 14.29 2.38 -16.90
N MET A 473 13.18 2.77 -17.52
CA MET A 473 12.24 1.81 -18.11
C MET A 473 12.74 1.04 -19.34
N PHE A 474 13.54 1.69 -20.20
CA PHE A 474 13.97 1.14 -21.50
C PHE A 474 15.44 0.72 -21.56
N PHE A 475 16.34 1.41 -20.84
CA PHE A 475 17.78 1.24 -20.99
C PHE A 475 18.44 0.46 -19.85
N SER A 476 17.74 0.16 -18.76
CA SER A 476 18.24 -0.73 -17.70
C SER A 476 17.85 -2.19 -17.96
N LEU A 477 18.62 -3.11 -17.35
CA LEU A 477 18.27 -4.53 -17.32
C LEU A 477 17.09 -4.79 -16.35
N PRO A 478 16.27 -5.83 -16.58
CA PRO A 478 15.16 -6.17 -15.70
C PRO A 478 15.64 -6.83 -14.40
N GLU A 479 15.32 -6.22 -13.26
CA GLU A 479 15.63 -6.75 -11.91
C GLU A 479 14.57 -7.75 -11.39
N TYR A 480 13.50 -7.96 -12.16
CA TYR A 480 12.35 -8.78 -11.78
C TYR A 480 12.47 -10.24 -12.24
N LYS A 481 12.50 -11.16 -11.28
CA LYS A 481 12.39 -12.61 -11.51
C LYS A 481 10.95 -13.07 -11.33
N ILE A 482 10.56 -14.16 -11.98
CA ILE A 482 9.23 -14.75 -11.81
C ILE A 482 9.17 -15.38 -10.41
N ASN A 483 8.04 -15.26 -9.71
CA ASN A 483 7.88 -15.90 -8.41
C ASN A 483 7.98 -17.44 -8.57
N PRO A 484 8.94 -18.13 -7.93
CA PRO A 484 9.14 -19.57 -8.12
C PRO A 484 7.92 -20.39 -7.66
N LEU A 485 7.13 -19.87 -6.72
CA LEU A 485 5.86 -20.49 -6.31
C LEU A 485 4.82 -20.47 -7.43
N LEU A 486 4.85 -19.48 -8.34
CA LEU A 486 3.92 -19.38 -9.47
C LEU A 486 4.38 -20.13 -10.72
N GLU A 487 5.68 -20.41 -10.84
CA GLU A 487 6.27 -20.98 -12.06
C GLU A 487 5.76 -22.41 -12.34
N ASN A 488 5.64 -23.23 -11.28
CA ASN A 488 5.18 -24.61 -11.35
C ASN A 488 3.66 -24.78 -11.07
N LEU A 489 2.92 -23.70 -10.77
CA LEU A 489 1.50 -23.80 -10.45
C LEU A 489 0.62 -23.87 -11.70
N VAL A 490 0.08 -25.07 -11.95
CA VAL A 490 -1.01 -25.30 -12.92
C VAL A 490 -2.35 -25.01 -12.24
N LEU A 491 -2.99 -23.91 -12.63
CA LEU A 491 -4.32 -23.53 -12.17
C LEU A 491 -5.40 -24.21 -13.04
N LYS A 492 -6.53 -24.57 -12.43
CA LYS A 492 -7.65 -25.24 -13.11
C LYS A 492 -8.85 -24.32 -13.22
N GLY A 493 -9.54 -24.34 -14.36
CA GLY A 493 -10.76 -23.57 -14.59
C GLY A 493 -11.75 -24.32 -15.46
N ASN A 494 -13.02 -23.90 -15.42
CA ASN A 494 -14.09 -24.43 -16.25
C ASN A 494 -14.62 -23.33 -17.16
N VAL A 495 -14.87 -23.68 -18.41
CA VAL A 495 -15.65 -22.86 -19.35
C VAL A 495 -17.12 -23.25 -19.17
N LEU A 496 -17.96 -22.29 -18.80
CA LEU A 496 -19.41 -22.46 -18.76
C LEU A 496 -20.07 -21.85 -20.00
N ASP A 497 -21.14 -22.47 -20.46
CA ASP A 497 -22.13 -21.83 -21.34
C ASP A 497 -22.93 -20.75 -20.59
N ASN A 498 -23.66 -19.91 -21.33
CA ASN A 498 -24.65 -18.99 -20.77
C ASN A 498 -25.71 -19.74 -19.93
N ASN A 499 -26.01 -20.99 -20.29
CA ASN A 499 -26.87 -21.91 -19.53
C ASN A 499 -26.15 -22.63 -18.36
N GLN A 500 -24.98 -22.14 -17.93
CA GLN A 500 -24.16 -22.65 -16.81
C GLN A 500 -23.69 -24.12 -16.92
N LYS A 501 -23.84 -24.77 -18.09
CA LYS A 501 -23.27 -26.11 -18.34
C LYS A 501 -21.75 -26.01 -18.54
N ILE A 502 -20.99 -26.91 -17.91
CA ILE A 502 -19.54 -27.01 -18.10
C ILE A 502 -19.27 -27.60 -19.48
N ILE A 503 -18.63 -26.83 -20.34
CA ILE A 503 -18.23 -27.26 -21.69
C ILE A 503 -16.88 -27.95 -21.63
N ASN A 504 -15.86 -27.27 -21.07
CA ASN A 504 -14.49 -27.77 -21.00
C ASN A 504 -13.83 -27.43 -19.66
N LYS A 505 -12.90 -28.30 -19.25
CA LYS A 505 -11.98 -28.07 -18.11
C LYS A 505 -10.61 -27.70 -18.67
N LEU A 506 -10.10 -26.54 -18.28
CA LEU A 506 -8.86 -25.96 -18.76
C LEU A 506 -7.81 -25.91 -17.65
N ASN A 507 -6.57 -26.23 -18.01
CA ASN A 507 -5.39 -26.01 -17.18
C ASN A 507 -4.65 -24.78 -17.72
N PHE A 508 -4.23 -23.87 -16.85
CA PHE A 508 -3.54 -22.64 -17.25
C PHE A 508 -2.43 -22.25 -16.26
N ASN A 509 -1.37 -21.64 -16.79
CA ASN A 509 -0.19 -21.24 -16.02
C ASN A 509 -0.15 -19.72 -15.82
N TYR A 510 0.83 -19.21 -15.06
CA TYR A 510 0.99 -17.77 -14.82
C TYR A 510 1.03 -16.91 -16.10
N LYS A 511 1.57 -17.45 -17.22
CA LYS A 511 1.64 -16.78 -18.54
C LYS A 511 0.27 -16.40 -19.10
N ASN A 512 -0.80 -17.05 -18.65
CA ASN A 512 -2.16 -16.80 -19.08
C ASN A 512 -2.85 -15.72 -18.22
N ILE A 513 -2.20 -15.17 -17.20
CA ILE A 513 -2.74 -14.08 -16.38
C ILE A 513 -2.50 -12.75 -17.09
N ALA A 514 -3.57 -12.17 -17.63
CA ALA A 514 -3.56 -10.89 -18.33
C ALA A 514 -4.22 -9.78 -17.49
N ILE A 515 -3.89 -8.53 -17.81
CA ILE A 515 -4.63 -7.35 -17.31
C ILE A 515 -6.04 -7.38 -17.90
N SER A 516 -7.03 -6.90 -17.14
CA SER A 516 -8.41 -6.93 -17.57
C SER A 516 -8.68 -6.02 -18.78
N SER A 517 -9.52 -6.51 -19.69
CA SER A 517 -9.86 -5.80 -20.92
C SER A 517 -10.39 -4.37 -20.72
N PRO A 518 -11.16 -4.02 -19.66
CA PRO A 518 -11.61 -2.64 -19.46
C PRO A 518 -10.46 -1.68 -19.14
N ILE A 519 -9.43 -2.13 -18.40
CA ILE A 519 -8.28 -1.28 -18.05
C ILE A 519 -7.39 -1.08 -19.29
N SER A 520 -7.10 -2.16 -20.03
CA SER A 520 -6.29 -2.06 -21.26
C SER A 520 -6.97 -1.18 -22.32
N PHE A 521 -8.30 -1.26 -22.43
CA PHE A 521 -9.07 -0.44 -23.37
C PHE A 521 -8.97 1.06 -23.04
N VAL A 522 -9.13 1.45 -21.77
CA VAL A 522 -8.95 2.84 -21.31
C VAL A 522 -7.56 3.37 -21.64
N ILE A 523 -6.51 2.63 -21.30
CA ILE A 523 -5.12 3.01 -21.61
C ILE A 523 -4.93 3.17 -23.13
N SER A 524 -5.46 2.24 -23.93
CA SER A 524 -5.32 2.28 -25.39
C SER A 524 -6.05 3.46 -26.04
N ILE A 525 -7.23 3.84 -25.53
CA ILE A 525 -7.96 5.02 -26.03
C ILE A 525 -7.17 6.28 -25.72
N ILE A 526 -6.75 6.45 -24.46
CA ILE A 526 -6.17 7.72 -24.05
C ILE A 526 -4.78 7.93 -24.68
N THR A 527 -3.96 6.89 -24.77
CA THR A 527 -2.69 6.99 -25.51
C THR A 527 -2.90 7.34 -26.98
N LEU A 528 -3.91 6.74 -27.62
CA LEU A 528 -4.22 6.99 -29.03
C LEU A 528 -4.81 8.39 -29.26
N VAL A 529 -5.60 8.93 -28.33
CA VAL A 529 -6.03 10.35 -28.32
C VAL A 529 -4.83 11.29 -28.19
N ILE A 530 -3.88 10.98 -27.30
CA ILE A 530 -2.65 11.78 -27.10
C ILE A 530 -1.76 11.76 -28.36
N LEU A 531 -1.65 10.60 -29.01
CA LEU A 531 -0.74 10.39 -30.15
C LEU A 531 -1.32 10.86 -31.50
N LEU A 532 -2.62 10.65 -31.77
CA LEU A 532 -3.25 11.03 -33.05
C LEU A 532 -3.76 12.47 -33.08
N PHE A 533 -3.51 13.27 -32.05
CA PHE A 533 -3.97 14.64 -31.94
C PHE A 533 -3.69 15.49 -33.19
N LEU A 534 -2.51 15.36 -33.80
CA LEU A 534 -2.13 16.11 -34.99
C LEU A 534 -3.12 15.92 -36.16
N PHE A 535 -3.75 14.75 -36.29
CA PHE A 535 -4.78 14.47 -37.30
C PHE A 535 -6.17 15.02 -36.94
N MET A 536 -6.45 15.24 -35.65
CA MET A 536 -7.73 15.74 -35.13
C MET A 536 -7.69 17.21 -34.67
N ASN A 537 -6.56 17.90 -34.88
CA ASN A 537 -6.25 19.21 -34.31
C ASN A 537 -7.34 20.27 -34.61
N LYS A 538 -7.90 20.30 -35.82
CA LYS A 538 -8.98 21.23 -36.21
C LYS A 538 -10.26 21.06 -35.37
N GLU A 539 -10.60 19.81 -35.00
CA GLU A 539 -11.79 19.55 -34.19
C GLU A 539 -11.53 19.98 -32.73
N TRP A 540 -10.39 19.59 -32.14
CA TRP A 540 -10.03 19.97 -30.77
C TRP A 540 -9.83 21.48 -30.57
N LEU A 541 -9.12 22.16 -31.47
CA LEU A 541 -8.94 23.63 -31.38
C LEU A 541 -10.27 24.38 -31.48
N SER A 542 -11.30 23.78 -32.11
CA SER A 542 -12.63 24.37 -32.15
C SER A 542 -13.43 24.21 -30.85
N MET A 543 -12.95 23.43 -29.87
CA MET A 543 -13.55 23.44 -28.52
C MET A 543 -13.24 24.72 -27.74
N GLY A 544 -12.16 25.44 -28.10
CA GLY A 544 -11.68 26.61 -27.36
C GLY A 544 -12.15 27.97 -27.87
N LYS A 545 -12.97 28.04 -28.93
CA LYS A 545 -13.47 29.33 -29.46
C LYS A 545 -14.82 29.69 -28.82
N GLU A 546 -14.94 30.89 -28.28
CA GLU A 546 -16.15 31.37 -27.56
C GLU A 546 -17.47 31.31 -28.38
N LYS A 547 -17.39 31.19 -29.71
CA LYS A 547 -18.56 31.10 -30.63
C LYS A 547 -18.81 29.71 -31.25
N THR A 548 -18.27 28.59 -30.73
CA THR A 548 -18.45 27.26 -31.35
C THR A 548 -19.76 26.52 -31.04
N MET A 549 -20.83 27.12 -31.55
CA MET A 549 -22.18 26.56 -31.67
C MET A 549 -22.34 25.19 -32.39
N PRO A 550 -21.46 24.72 -33.31
CA PRO A 550 -21.77 23.52 -34.13
C PRO A 550 -21.12 22.21 -33.66
N PHE A 551 -20.32 22.19 -32.59
CA PHE A 551 -19.50 21.01 -32.25
C PHE A 551 -20.31 19.83 -31.68
N PHE A 552 -21.26 20.12 -30.78
CA PHE A 552 -22.18 19.12 -30.21
C PHE A 552 -23.48 18.96 -30.99
N ASN A 553 -23.89 19.96 -31.77
CA ASN A 553 -25.20 19.97 -32.45
C ASN A 553 -25.24 19.06 -33.69
N LYS A 554 -24.07 18.77 -34.30
CA LYS A 554 -23.98 17.67 -35.28
C LYS A 554 -23.92 16.34 -34.54
N ARG A 555 -24.94 15.48 -34.76
CA ARG A 555 -24.99 14.01 -34.49
C ARG A 555 -23.73 13.22 -34.89
N ASN A 556 -22.79 13.86 -35.59
CA ASN A 556 -21.55 13.30 -36.09
C ASN A 556 -20.42 13.19 -35.08
N PHE A 557 -20.36 13.87 -33.91
CA PHE A 557 -19.19 13.67 -33.04
C PHE A 557 -19.18 12.27 -32.40
N ILE A 558 -20.33 11.82 -31.89
CA ILE A 558 -20.50 10.44 -31.40
C ILE A 558 -20.42 9.45 -32.59
N CYS A 559 -21.09 9.69 -33.72
CA CYS A 559 -21.02 8.79 -34.87
C CYS A 559 -19.64 8.73 -35.56
N LYS A 560 -18.83 9.82 -35.57
CA LYS A 560 -17.46 9.84 -36.11
C LYS A 560 -16.44 9.33 -35.12
N SER A 561 -16.59 9.60 -33.82
CA SER A 561 -15.81 8.89 -32.79
C SER A 561 -16.11 7.40 -32.86
N ILE A 562 -17.37 6.98 -33.01
CA ILE A 562 -17.72 5.57 -33.24
C ILE A 562 -17.14 5.06 -34.58
N ARG A 563 -17.09 5.87 -35.65
CA ARG A 563 -16.44 5.49 -36.92
C ARG A 563 -14.92 5.37 -36.80
N SER A 564 -14.24 6.20 -36.01
CA SER A 564 -12.81 6.03 -35.70
C SER A 564 -12.59 4.85 -34.76
N PHE A 565 -13.48 4.58 -33.79
CA PHE A 565 -13.52 3.32 -33.04
C PHE A 565 -13.70 2.09 -33.95
N TYR A 566 -14.48 2.18 -35.02
CA TYR A 566 -14.58 1.12 -36.04
C TYR A 566 -13.33 1.01 -36.93
N PHE A 567 -12.65 2.12 -37.22
CA PHE A 567 -11.34 2.12 -37.90
C PHE A 567 -10.22 1.52 -37.03
N ILE A 568 -10.28 1.74 -35.72
CA ILE A 568 -9.40 1.12 -34.71
C ILE A 568 -9.73 -0.37 -34.56
N LYS A 569 -11.00 -0.78 -34.72
CA LYS A 569 -11.45 -2.18 -34.65
C LYS A 569 -10.88 -3.04 -35.78
N THR A 570 -10.68 -2.50 -36.98
CA THR A 570 -10.00 -3.20 -38.10
C THR A 570 -8.49 -3.28 -37.91
N TYR A 571 -7.83 -2.20 -37.49
CA TYR A 571 -6.36 -2.26 -37.29
C TYR A 571 -5.93 -3.05 -36.06
N SER A 572 -6.68 -3.01 -34.95
CA SER A 572 -6.36 -3.82 -33.76
C SER A 572 -6.50 -5.33 -34.01
N THR A 573 -7.48 -5.77 -34.81
CA THR A 573 -7.61 -7.18 -35.20
C THR A 573 -6.52 -7.62 -36.18
N ILE A 574 -6.11 -6.76 -37.12
CA ILE A 574 -4.96 -7.02 -38.02
C ILE A 574 -3.64 -7.11 -37.23
N PHE A 575 -3.40 -6.24 -36.25
CA PHE A 575 -2.19 -6.28 -35.43
C PHE A 575 -2.12 -7.50 -34.50
N ILE A 576 -3.26 -7.98 -33.98
CA ILE A 576 -3.30 -9.22 -33.18
C ILE A 576 -2.98 -10.45 -34.05
N ASN A 577 -3.47 -10.50 -35.30
CA ASN A 577 -3.18 -11.59 -36.24
C ASN A 577 -1.71 -11.61 -36.72
N ASN A 578 -1.01 -10.46 -36.75
CA ASN A 578 0.42 -10.43 -37.08
C ASN A 578 1.34 -10.85 -35.92
N TYR A 579 0.82 -10.96 -34.68
CA TYR A 579 1.57 -11.45 -33.53
C TYR A 579 1.71 -12.98 -33.48
N THR A 580 0.80 -13.71 -34.12
CA THR A 580 0.85 -15.18 -34.19
C THR A 580 1.78 -15.70 -35.29
N THR A 581 1.93 -14.96 -36.40
CA THR A 581 2.73 -15.38 -37.56
C THR A 581 4.24 -15.16 -37.43
N ARG A 582 4.70 -14.18 -36.63
CA ARG A 582 6.15 -13.93 -36.43
C ARG A 582 6.83 -14.79 -35.35
N ARG A 583 6.08 -15.48 -34.48
CA ARG A 583 6.65 -16.39 -33.48
C ARG A 583 6.84 -17.84 -33.97
N SER A 584 6.20 -18.22 -35.08
CA SER A 584 6.39 -19.55 -35.69
C SER A 584 7.60 -19.61 -36.63
N SER A 585 8.13 -18.48 -37.10
CA SER A 585 9.21 -18.42 -38.10
C SER A 585 10.63 -18.37 -37.53
N SER A 586 10.82 -18.21 -36.22
CA SER A 586 12.14 -18.03 -35.58
C SER A 586 12.68 -19.28 -34.85
N LEU A 587 12.11 -20.46 -35.12
CA LEU A 587 12.52 -21.74 -34.51
C LEU A 587 12.93 -22.81 -35.55
N ARG A 588 13.22 -22.41 -36.79
CA ARG A 588 13.89 -23.28 -37.79
C ARG A 588 15.35 -22.86 -37.94
N GLY A 589 16.24 -23.61 -37.29
CA GLY A 589 17.68 -23.44 -37.43
C GLY A 589 18.41 -23.63 -36.11
N TYR A 590 18.57 -24.89 -35.68
CA TYR A 590 19.78 -25.46 -35.10
C TYR A 590 19.49 -26.92 -34.72
N SER A 591 20.03 -27.84 -35.51
CA SER A 591 19.95 -29.29 -35.30
C SER A 591 21.35 -29.91 -35.26
N SER A 592 21.46 -31.08 -34.63
CA SER A 592 22.71 -31.79 -34.27
C SER A 592 23.52 -31.13 -33.13
N ARG A 593 24.14 -31.87 -32.19
CA ARG A 593 24.60 -33.27 -32.24
C ARG A 593 24.20 -34.14 -31.04
N SER A 594 24.25 -35.44 -31.27
CA SER A 594 23.98 -36.57 -30.38
C SER A 594 25.20 -37.05 -29.58
N MET A 595 24.96 -37.63 -28.40
CA MET A 595 25.71 -38.75 -27.78
C MET A 595 24.85 -39.32 -26.64
N LEU A 596 24.21 -40.48 -26.84
CA LEU A 596 24.65 -41.81 -26.38
C LEU A 596 24.45 -42.09 -24.87
N ALA A 597 23.44 -42.94 -24.60
CA ALA A 597 23.35 -43.85 -23.44
C ALA A 597 23.95 -45.22 -23.88
N PRO A 598 23.96 -46.36 -23.12
CA PRO A 598 23.14 -46.70 -21.94
C PRO A 598 23.85 -47.55 -20.83
N GLU A 599 23.05 -48.32 -20.08
CA GLU A 599 23.40 -49.45 -19.17
C GLU A 599 23.87 -49.16 -17.74
N SER A 600 23.81 -50.11 -16.78
CA SER A 600 22.78 -51.12 -16.41
C SER A 600 23.18 -51.80 -15.06
N ARG A 601 22.20 -52.34 -14.29
CA ARG A 601 22.23 -53.62 -13.51
C ARG A 601 21.48 -53.60 -12.16
N LYS A 602 20.78 -54.72 -11.91
CA LYS A 602 20.34 -55.26 -10.60
C LYS A 602 21.35 -56.32 -10.12
N LEU A 603 21.28 -56.72 -8.84
CA LEU A 603 21.68 -57.98 -8.15
C LEU A 603 22.05 -57.63 -6.68
N GLU A 604 21.94 -58.45 -5.63
CA GLU A 604 20.99 -59.52 -5.24
C GLU A 604 21.20 -59.90 -3.74
N LYS A 605 20.18 -60.50 -3.09
CA LYS A 605 20.19 -61.50 -1.97
C LYS A 605 20.88 -61.27 -0.59
N ASN A 606 20.03 -61.33 0.44
CA ASN A 606 20.09 -62.01 1.76
C ASN A 606 21.35 -62.77 2.27
N VAL A 607 21.78 -62.48 3.53
CA VAL A 607 22.18 -63.36 4.69
C VAL A 607 22.13 -62.48 5.98
N GLY A 608 21.90 -62.93 7.24
CA GLY A 608 21.36 -64.22 7.74
C GLY A 608 21.76 -64.67 9.17
N ALA A 609 21.43 -63.90 10.25
CA ALA A 609 21.63 -64.23 11.70
C ALA A 609 23.10 -64.24 12.22
N SER A 610 23.47 -63.99 13.49
CA SER A 610 22.81 -64.28 14.78
C SER A 610 23.46 -63.58 16.02
N SER A 611 22.73 -63.50 17.16
CA SER A 611 23.19 -63.50 18.58
C SER A 611 24.12 -62.38 19.13
N SER A 612 24.00 -61.87 20.38
CA SER A 612 23.06 -62.21 21.48
C SER A 612 23.05 -61.20 22.65
N LEU A 613 21.88 -61.09 23.31
CA LEU A 613 21.64 -60.86 24.76
C LEU A 613 22.20 -59.62 25.50
N ALA A 614 21.29 -58.78 26.01
CA ALA A 614 21.08 -58.61 27.46
C ALA A 614 19.80 -57.79 27.82
N SER A 615 18.86 -58.46 28.49
CA SER A 615 17.87 -58.00 29.49
C SER A 615 17.41 -56.52 29.59
N SER A 616 16.08 -56.35 29.64
CA SER A 616 15.38 -55.19 30.20
C SER A 616 15.59 -55.01 31.72
N PRO A 617 15.19 -53.85 32.27
CA PRO A 617 14.18 -53.91 33.33
C PRO A 617 12.99 -52.96 33.11
N ARG A 618 11.80 -53.41 33.54
CA ARG A 618 10.65 -52.53 33.80
C ARG A 618 10.87 -51.82 35.15
N PRO A 619 10.48 -50.55 35.31
CA PRO A 619 10.20 -49.99 36.64
C PRO A 619 8.76 -50.31 37.04
N ASN A 620 8.58 -51.02 38.14
CA ASN A 620 7.27 -51.24 38.76
C ASN A 620 6.72 -49.95 39.38
N GLU A 621 5.39 -49.89 39.54
CA GLU A 621 4.71 -48.84 40.30
C GLU A 621 4.96 -48.99 41.80
N VAL A 622 5.26 -47.88 42.48
CA VAL A 622 4.84 -47.63 43.87
C VAL A 622 4.48 -46.14 43.97
N SER A 623 3.24 -45.85 44.42
CA SER A 623 2.74 -44.50 44.62
C SER A 623 3.01 -44.01 46.07
N PRO A 624 3.68 -42.87 46.27
CA PRO A 624 3.61 -42.13 47.53
C PRO A 624 2.42 -41.14 47.53
N PRO A 625 1.92 -40.71 48.70
CA PRO A 625 0.79 -39.79 48.79
C PRO A 625 1.14 -38.35 48.36
N LEU A 626 0.09 -37.58 48.04
CA LEU A 626 0.17 -36.19 47.62
C LEU A 626 0.57 -35.25 48.78
N GLU A 627 1.87 -35.03 48.96
CA GLU A 627 2.38 -33.98 49.87
C GLU A 627 2.35 -32.58 49.21
N ASN A 628 1.92 -31.59 50.01
CA ASN A 628 1.75 -30.19 49.61
C ASN A 628 3.09 -29.49 49.26
N ASN A 629 3.49 -29.55 47.99
CA ASN A 629 4.70 -28.89 47.48
C ASN A 629 4.51 -27.36 47.32
N LYS A 630 4.69 -26.58 48.40
CA LYS A 630 4.74 -25.10 48.31
C LYS A 630 6.15 -24.48 48.32
N ASN A 631 7.21 -25.23 48.62
CA ASN A 631 8.59 -24.72 48.71
C ASN A 631 9.64 -25.71 48.13
N LYS A 632 9.50 -26.14 46.87
CA LYS A 632 10.60 -26.85 46.16
C LYS A 632 11.43 -25.84 45.33
N PRO A 633 12.77 -25.85 45.42
CA PRO A 633 13.62 -25.00 44.59
C PRO A 633 13.49 -25.38 43.10
N ILE A 634 13.67 -24.42 42.20
CA ILE A 634 13.61 -24.69 40.75
C ILE A 634 14.71 -25.68 40.37
N HIS A 635 14.33 -26.75 39.65
CA HIS A 635 15.26 -27.74 39.16
C HIS A 635 16.22 -27.13 38.09
N PRO A 636 17.55 -27.38 38.13
CA PRO A 636 18.49 -26.72 37.22
C PRO A 636 18.15 -26.88 35.74
N TRP A 637 17.76 -28.08 35.32
CA TRP A 637 17.35 -28.33 33.92
C TRP A 637 16.11 -27.53 33.49
N PHE A 638 15.20 -27.15 34.40
CA PHE A 638 14.08 -26.26 34.05
C PHE A 638 14.59 -24.88 33.59
N ILE A 639 15.61 -24.34 34.26
CA ILE A 639 16.16 -23.00 33.97
C ILE A 639 16.89 -23.01 32.63
N THR A 640 17.59 -24.08 32.29
CA THR A 640 18.19 -24.24 30.95
C THR A 640 17.13 -24.26 29.85
N GLY A 641 16.08 -25.07 29.97
CA GLY A 641 14.99 -25.11 28.98
C GLY A 641 14.25 -23.77 28.86
N PHE A 642 14.00 -23.09 29.98
CA PHE A 642 13.38 -21.77 29.96
C PHE A 642 14.30 -20.68 29.35
N THR A 643 15.62 -20.80 29.53
CA THR A 643 16.61 -19.90 28.91
C THR A 643 16.72 -20.18 27.41
N ASP A 644 16.76 -21.45 27.00
CA ASP A 644 16.67 -21.88 25.60
C ASP A 644 15.43 -21.27 24.93
N ALA A 645 14.30 -21.18 25.64
CA ALA A 645 13.09 -20.49 25.17
C ALA A 645 13.19 -18.94 25.13
N GLU A 646 13.44 -18.27 26.26
CA GLU A 646 13.24 -16.81 26.42
C GLU A 646 14.47 -16.00 26.85
N GLY A 647 15.60 -16.66 27.11
CA GLY A 647 16.86 -15.99 27.45
C GLY A 647 17.56 -15.36 26.25
N SER A 648 18.42 -14.38 26.49
CA SER A 648 19.24 -13.70 25.50
C SER A 648 20.63 -13.39 26.07
N PHE A 649 21.66 -13.77 25.32
CA PHE A 649 23.05 -13.40 25.55
C PHE A 649 23.42 -12.30 24.56
N MET A 650 23.93 -11.18 25.05
CA MET A 650 24.27 -10.03 24.21
C MET A 650 25.47 -9.27 24.76
N VAL A 651 26.16 -8.55 23.89
CA VAL A 651 27.29 -7.69 24.28
C VAL A 651 27.04 -6.28 23.76
N HIS A 652 27.04 -5.31 24.67
CA HIS A 652 26.97 -3.89 24.32
C HIS A 652 28.36 -3.26 24.32
N LEU A 653 28.60 -2.41 23.33
CA LEU A 653 29.77 -1.54 23.23
C LEU A 653 29.30 -0.10 23.47
N GLU A 654 29.87 0.54 24.47
CA GLU A 654 29.64 1.95 24.80
C GLU A 654 30.95 2.73 24.64
N LYS A 655 30.90 3.90 23.99
CA LYS A 655 32.06 4.78 23.82
C LYS A 655 31.98 5.90 24.86
N ASN A 656 32.86 5.87 25.86
CA ASN A 656 33.20 7.05 26.65
C ASN A 656 34.27 7.85 25.87
N PRO A 657 34.45 9.17 26.12
CA PRO A 657 35.27 10.07 25.30
C PRO A 657 36.60 9.45 24.82
N ASP A 658 37.41 8.90 25.74
CA ASP A 658 38.72 8.33 25.43
C ASP A 658 38.80 6.79 25.50
N LYS A 659 37.72 6.10 25.90
CA LYS A 659 37.76 4.64 26.16
C LYS A 659 36.47 3.93 25.77
N TRP A 660 36.62 2.80 25.08
CA TRP A 660 35.54 1.85 24.86
C TRP A 660 35.25 1.03 26.12
N ARG A 661 33.98 0.80 26.41
CA ARG A 661 33.52 -0.08 27.48
C ARG A 661 32.67 -1.21 26.91
N VAL A 662 33.18 -2.42 27.03
CA VAL A 662 32.46 -3.66 26.72
C VAL A 662 31.59 -4.03 27.91
N ARG A 663 30.30 -4.28 27.68
CA ARG A 663 29.33 -4.71 28.70
C ARG A 663 28.61 -5.98 28.23
N PRO A 664 29.10 -7.19 28.57
CA PRO A 664 28.30 -8.40 28.42
C PRO A 664 27.03 -8.30 29.27
N ARG A 665 25.93 -8.81 28.73
CA ARG A 665 24.63 -8.83 29.40
C ARG A 665 23.92 -10.16 29.10
N PHE A 666 23.53 -10.85 30.16
CA PHE A 666 22.48 -11.85 30.09
C PHE A 666 21.15 -11.18 30.43
N GLN A 667 20.08 -11.47 29.69
CA GLN A 667 18.75 -10.98 30.02
C GLN A 667 17.63 -11.94 29.63
N ILE A 668 16.51 -11.86 30.37
CA ILE A 668 15.24 -12.52 30.05
C ILE A 668 14.18 -11.42 30.02
N LYS A 669 13.48 -11.26 28.90
CA LYS A 669 12.46 -10.22 28.68
C LYS A 669 11.08 -10.87 28.55
N LEU A 670 10.14 -10.50 29.43
CA LEU A 670 8.79 -11.08 29.47
C LEU A 670 7.72 -10.00 29.72
N ASP A 671 6.46 -10.39 29.56
CA ASP A 671 5.28 -9.66 30.02
C ASP A 671 5.22 -9.62 31.57
N ILE A 672 4.73 -8.52 32.14
CA ILE A 672 4.65 -8.28 33.59
C ILE A 672 3.96 -9.40 34.38
N ARG A 673 3.04 -10.14 33.76
CA ARG A 673 2.35 -11.30 34.38
C ARG A 673 3.31 -12.45 34.75
N TYR A 674 4.53 -12.47 34.21
CA TYR A 674 5.60 -13.43 34.54
C TYR A 674 6.58 -12.91 35.61
N LEU A 675 6.30 -11.78 36.26
CA LEU A 675 7.17 -11.19 37.29
C LEU A 675 7.47 -12.14 38.46
N SER A 676 6.51 -12.99 38.86
CA SER A 676 6.73 -14.00 39.91
C SER A 676 7.80 -15.02 39.49
N LEU A 677 7.71 -15.55 38.27
CA LEU A 677 8.69 -16.49 37.73
C LEU A 677 10.09 -15.87 37.62
N LEU A 678 10.20 -14.60 37.21
CA LEU A 678 11.49 -13.90 37.20
C LEU A 678 12.06 -13.70 38.62
N LYS A 679 11.21 -13.48 39.64
CA LYS A 679 11.66 -13.42 41.04
C LYS A 679 12.17 -14.78 41.53
N GLU A 680 11.52 -15.89 41.17
CA GLU A 680 12.00 -17.24 41.48
C GLU A 680 13.33 -17.58 40.78
N ILE A 681 13.46 -17.24 39.48
CA ILE A 681 14.72 -17.42 38.73
C ILE A 681 15.84 -16.57 39.34
N LYS A 682 15.54 -15.32 39.73
CA LYS A 682 16.50 -14.47 40.45
C LYS A 682 16.91 -15.09 41.80
N ALA A 683 15.98 -15.67 42.55
CA ALA A 683 16.28 -16.35 43.81
C ALA A 683 17.17 -17.59 43.62
N TYR A 684 16.94 -18.38 42.57
CA TYR A 684 17.80 -19.52 42.22
C TYR A 684 19.26 -19.09 41.98
N PHE A 685 19.50 -17.98 41.28
CA PHE A 685 20.84 -17.44 41.06
C PHE A 685 21.34 -16.58 42.24
N ASN A 686 21.03 -16.94 43.49
CA ASN A 686 21.46 -16.24 44.70
C ASN A 686 21.21 -14.71 44.68
N HIS A 687 20.08 -14.29 44.11
CA HIS A 687 19.65 -12.89 43.99
C HIS A 687 20.56 -11.95 43.19
N ILE A 688 21.41 -12.45 42.29
CA ILE A 688 22.22 -11.62 41.39
C ILE A 688 21.36 -10.89 40.33
N GLY A 689 21.86 -9.75 39.84
CA GLY A 689 21.25 -8.95 38.77
C GLY A 689 20.01 -8.15 39.19
N SER A 690 19.46 -7.38 38.25
CA SER A 690 18.29 -6.51 38.46
C SER A 690 17.06 -6.99 37.68
N ILE A 691 15.86 -6.74 38.22
CA ILE A 691 14.60 -6.87 37.47
C ILE A 691 14.05 -5.45 37.29
N ASN A 692 13.93 -5.01 36.04
CA ASN A 692 13.34 -3.71 35.70
C ASN A 692 11.92 -3.94 35.15
N ILE A 693 10.99 -3.03 35.45
CA ILE A 693 9.60 -3.07 35.01
C ILE A 693 9.32 -1.79 34.21
N SER A 694 8.72 -1.91 33.03
CA SER A 694 8.39 -0.78 32.13
C SER A 694 7.31 -1.18 31.14
N ASN A 695 6.26 -0.37 30.97
CA ASN A 695 5.22 -0.52 29.94
C ASN A 695 4.69 -1.96 29.75
N ASN A 696 4.15 -2.57 30.81
CA ASN A 696 3.69 -3.97 30.85
C ASN A 696 4.73 -5.07 30.57
N GLU A 697 6.03 -4.73 30.51
CA GLU A 697 7.13 -5.67 30.39
C GLU A 697 7.96 -5.72 31.68
N CYS A 698 8.51 -6.88 32.00
CA CYS A 698 9.50 -7.09 33.04
C CYS A 698 10.76 -7.74 32.46
N VAL A 699 11.94 -7.24 32.84
CA VAL A 699 13.21 -7.67 32.27
C VAL A 699 14.22 -7.97 33.35
N TYR A 700 14.56 -9.24 33.52
CA TYR A 700 15.69 -9.68 34.33
C TYR A 700 17.00 -9.44 33.57
N LYS A 701 18.00 -8.81 34.19
CA LYS A 701 19.27 -8.43 33.57
C LYS A 701 20.43 -8.68 34.54
N VAL A 702 21.45 -9.41 34.08
CA VAL A 702 22.74 -9.59 34.76
C VAL A 702 23.81 -8.87 33.93
N ARG A 703 24.64 -8.03 34.58
CA ARG A 703 25.57 -7.11 33.89
C ARG A 703 26.96 -7.03 34.53
N SER A 704 27.12 -7.35 35.81
CA SER A 704 28.44 -7.35 36.44
C SER A 704 29.23 -8.58 35.98
N LEU A 705 30.52 -8.44 35.67
CA LEU A 705 31.35 -9.57 35.22
C LEU A 705 31.38 -10.71 36.24
N ASN A 706 31.44 -10.37 37.53
CA ASN A 706 31.43 -11.33 38.64
C ASN A 706 30.09 -12.09 38.72
N GLU A 707 28.96 -11.42 38.46
CA GLU A 707 27.64 -12.08 38.40
C GLU A 707 27.49 -12.94 37.13
N VAL A 708 28.01 -12.46 35.99
CA VAL A 708 27.99 -13.19 34.71
C VAL A 708 28.81 -14.48 34.80
N ALA A 709 29.88 -14.52 35.59
CA ALA A 709 30.62 -15.77 35.86
C ALA A 709 29.75 -16.86 36.51
N ILE A 710 28.81 -16.50 37.39
CA ILE A 710 27.85 -17.43 37.99
C ILE A 710 26.91 -18.00 36.91
N ILE A 711 26.41 -17.14 36.02
CA ILE A 711 25.58 -17.56 34.87
C ILE A 711 26.35 -18.53 33.95
N ILE A 712 27.62 -18.26 33.67
CA ILE A 712 28.49 -19.15 32.88
C ILE A 712 28.68 -20.50 33.59
N SER A 713 28.96 -20.50 34.89
CA SER A 713 29.15 -21.74 35.66
C SER A 713 27.91 -22.66 35.66
N HIS A 714 26.70 -22.08 35.62
CA HIS A 714 25.46 -22.84 35.49
C HIS A 714 25.34 -23.48 34.10
N PHE A 715 25.56 -22.73 33.02
CA PHE A 715 25.42 -23.24 31.65
C PHE A 715 26.58 -24.13 31.19
N ASP A 716 27.73 -24.08 31.86
CA ASP A 716 28.80 -25.08 31.71
C ASP A 716 28.43 -26.43 32.35
N LYS A 717 27.72 -26.42 33.47
CA LYS A 717 27.25 -27.63 34.16
C LYS A 717 25.97 -28.21 33.56
N TYR A 718 25.09 -27.34 33.06
CA TYR A 718 23.82 -27.68 32.43
C TYR A 718 23.75 -26.99 31.06
N SER A 719 24.26 -27.66 30.03
CA SER A 719 24.43 -27.08 28.69
C SER A 719 23.10 -26.71 28.03
N LEU A 720 23.07 -25.53 27.40
CA LEU A 720 22.00 -25.16 26.46
C LEU A 720 22.00 -26.12 25.26
N MET A 721 20.80 -26.41 24.74
CA MET A 721 20.61 -27.45 23.72
C MET A 721 20.42 -26.88 22.31
N LEU A 722 20.00 -25.62 22.20
CA LEU A 722 19.55 -25.01 20.94
C LEU A 722 20.63 -24.13 20.29
N GLN A 723 20.29 -23.45 19.19
CA GLN A 723 21.18 -22.45 18.57
C GLN A 723 21.72 -21.41 19.56
N LYS A 724 20.97 -21.12 20.64
CA LYS A 724 21.36 -20.23 21.73
C LYS A 724 22.63 -20.66 22.47
N ARG A 725 22.99 -21.95 22.41
CA ARG A 725 24.30 -22.47 22.85
C ARG A 725 25.45 -21.83 22.08
N ALA A 726 25.29 -21.60 20.77
CA ALA A 726 26.33 -20.95 19.97
C ALA A 726 26.56 -19.49 20.42
N ASP A 727 25.50 -18.78 20.77
CA ASP A 727 25.58 -17.42 21.32
C ASP A 727 26.21 -17.44 22.72
N PHE A 728 25.88 -18.43 23.55
CA PHE A 728 26.53 -18.65 24.85
C PHE A 728 28.03 -18.93 24.71
N GLU A 729 28.46 -19.78 23.76
CA GLU A 729 29.87 -20.09 23.53
C GLU A 729 30.65 -18.85 23.05
N LEU A 730 30.07 -18.03 22.16
CA LEU A 730 30.64 -16.76 21.72
C LEU A 730 30.68 -15.71 22.85
N PHE A 731 29.61 -15.63 23.66
CA PHE A 731 29.52 -14.77 24.84
C PHE A 731 30.57 -15.14 25.90
N LYS A 732 30.75 -16.44 26.17
CA LYS A 732 31.78 -16.97 27.08
C LYS A 732 33.20 -16.60 26.61
N ARG A 733 33.48 -16.67 25.31
CA ARG A 733 34.78 -16.21 24.75
C ARG A 733 35.06 -14.74 25.05
N ILE A 734 34.04 -13.86 24.93
CA ILE A 734 34.19 -12.44 25.27
C ILE A 734 34.40 -12.25 26.78
N VAL A 735 33.62 -12.92 27.64
CA VAL A 735 33.78 -12.78 29.11
C VAL A 735 35.14 -13.27 29.58
N ASN A 736 35.65 -14.38 29.04
CA ASN A 736 37.00 -14.87 29.34
C ASN A 736 38.08 -13.86 28.91
N LYS A 737 37.97 -13.25 27.71
CA LYS A 737 38.87 -12.17 27.26
C LYS A 737 38.82 -10.92 28.15
N LEU A 738 37.67 -10.61 28.75
CA LEU A 738 37.53 -9.48 29.69
C LEU A 738 38.14 -9.77 31.07
N ASN A 739 38.06 -11.02 31.54
CA ASN A 739 38.61 -11.42 32.84
C ASN A 739 40.14 -11.53 32.84
N ASN A 740 40.76 -11.87 31.70
CA ASN A 740 42.22 -12.07 31.61
C ASN A 740 43.06 -10.77 31.64
N GLN A 741 42.43 -9.59 31.76
CA GLN A 741 43.00 -8.23 31.91
C GLN A 741 44.00 -7.70 30.85
N GLU A 742 44.76 -8.54 30.13
CA GLU A 742 45.93 -8.11 29.35
C GLU A 742 45.63 -7.48 27.99
N GLN A 743 44.45 -7.73 27.38
CA GLN A 743 44.17 -7.35 25.98
C GLN A 743 42.79 -6.73 25.62
N PRO A 744 41.78 -6.55 26.49
CA PRO A 744 40.44 -6.12 26.05
C PRO A 744 40.32 -4.63 25.66
N LEU A 745 41.36 -3.82 25.87
CA LEU A 745 41.37 -2.37 25.64
C LEU A 745 42.29 -1.92 24.48
N THR A 746 43.08 -2.82 23.90
CA THR A 746 43.82 -2.53 22.66
C THR A 746 42.88 -2.57 21.45
N TYR A 747 43.18 -1.78 20.41
CA TYR A 747 42.33 -1.65 19.22
C TYR A 747 42.04 -3.01 18.55
N GLN A 748 43.03 -3.90 18.48
CA GLN A 748 42.90 -5.25 17.95
C GLN A 748 41.99 -6.15 18.81
N GLY A 749 42.15 -6.11 20.15
CA GLY A 749 41.27 -6.84 21.07
C GLY A 749 39.82 -6.36 21.01
N LEU A 750 39.61 -5.05 20.81
CA LEU A 750 38.29 -4.48 20.56
C LEU A 750 37.72 -4.93 19.21
N GLN A 751 38.50 -4.92 18.12
CA GLN A 751 38.08 -5.43 16.81
C GLN A 751 37.59 -6.89 16.89
N GLU A 752 38.29 -7.77 17.61
CA GLU A 752 37.85 -9.14 17.85
C GLU A 752 36.54 -9.23 18.67
N ILE A 753 36.41 -8.41 19.71
CA ILE A 753 35.17 -8.36 20.51
C ILE A 753 34.00 -7.86 19.64
N VAL A 754 34.22 -6.89 18.75
CA VAL A 754 33.19 -6.43 17.81
C VAL A 754 32.88 -7.52 16.78
N SER A 755 33.88 -8.24 16.23
CA SER A 755 33.65 -9.31 15.25
C SER A 755 32.86 -10.50 15.78
N ILE A 756 33.03 -10.84 17.06
CA ILE A 756 32.20 -11.80 17.78
C ILE A 756 30.82 -11.19 18.08
N GLY A 757 30.76 -9.92 18.48
CA GLY A 757 29.53 -9.19 18.77
C GLY A 757 28.58 -9.05 17.56
N VAL A 758 29.12 -8.88 16.35
CA VAL A 758 28.35 -8.87 15.09
C VAL A 758 27.61 -10.20 14.89
N SER A 759 28.23 -11.32 15.23
CA SER A 759 27.67 -12.66 15.01
C SER A 759 26.62 -13.08 16.04
N MET A 760 26.48 -12.34 17.15
CA MET A 760 25.47 -12.60 18.20
C MET A 760 24.33 -11.58 18.21
N ASN A 761 24.62 -10.30 17.94
CA ASN A 761 23.64 -9.23 17.99
C ASN A 761 22.90 -9.09 16.65
N LEU A 762 21.65 -8.63 16.66
CA LEU A 762 20.86 -8.30 15.46
C LEU A 762 21.33 -7.01 14.76
N GLY A 763 22.64 -6.83 14.59
CA GLY A 763 23.31 -5.68 13.98
C GLY A 763 24.12 -4.81 14.95
N LEU A 764 25.05 -4.04 14.38
CA LEU A 764 25.81 -3.00 15.08
C LEU A 764 25.10 -1.65 15.01
N SER A 765 25.18 -0.86 16.09
CA SER A 765 24.84 0.57 16.08
C SER A 765 25.73 1.35 15.10
N SER A 766 25.22 2.46 14.57
CA SER A 766 25.96 3.36 13.65
C SER A 766 27.33 3.72 14.21
N LEU A 767 27.38 4.23 15.44
CA LEU A 767 28.60 4.63 16.14
C LEU A 767 29.67 3.51 16.21
N VAL A 768 29.29 2.24 16.29
CA VAL A 768 30.28 1.13 16.24
C VAL A 768 30.69 0.82 14.80
N ARG A 769 29.75 0.89 13.84
CA ARG A 769 30.00 0.67 12.41
C ARG A 769 30.96 1.70 11.82
N ASP A 770 30.80 2.97 12.19
CA ASP A 770 31.59 4.10 11.69
C ASP A 770 33.04 4.06 12.22
N ASN A 771 33.25 3.58 13.45
CA ASN A 771 34.58 3.45 14.07
C ASN A 771 35.30 2.13 13.70
N PHE A 772 34.59 1.15 13.11
CA PHE A 772 35.13 -0.16 12.75
C PHE A 772 34.53 -0.66 11.41
N SER A 773 34.93 -0.02 10.30
CA SER A 773 34.32 -0.21 8.98
C SER A 773 34.60 -1.57 8.30
N ASN A 774 35.72 -2.23 8.62
CA ASN A 774 36.18 -3.46 7.94
C ASN A 774 36.16 -4.71 8.85
N ILE A 775 35.06 -4.97 9.55
CA ILE A 775 34.92 -6.17 10.40
C ILE A 775 34.36 -7.36 9.62
N ILE A 776 35.10 -8.47 9.60
CA ILE A 776 34.60 -9.79 9.17
C ILE A 776 33.96 -10.48 10.38
N PRO A 777 32.68 -10.89 10.33
CA PRO A 777 32.02 -11.57 11.45
C PRO A 777 32.59 -12.98 11.69
N VAL A 778 32.73 -13.36 12.96
CA VAL A 778 33.20 -14.70 13.33
C VAL A 778 32.14 -15.76 13.00
N ALA A 779 32.54 -16.88 12.41
CA ALA A 779 31.63 -17.98 12.11
C ALA A 779 30.98 -18.54 13.39
N ARG A 780 29.64 -18.56 13.43
CA ARG A 780 28.85 -19.08 14.56
C ARG A 780 29.01 -20.61 14.64
N PRO A 781 29.36 -21.19 15.80
CA PRO A 781 29.62 -22.63 15.92
C PRO A 781 28.36 -23.44 15.62
N LEU A 782 28.56 -24.62 15.01
CA LEU A 782 27.47 -25.53 14.64
C LEU A 782 27.16 -26.48 15.79
N VAL A 783 25.97 -26.33 16.38
CA VAL A 783 25.39 -27.33 17.28
C VAL A 783 24.83 -28.47 16.41
N LYS A 784 25.18 -29.72 16.74
CA LYS A 784 24.64 -30.93 16.11
C LYS A 784 24.11 -31.88 17.20
N ASP A 785 23.17 -32.74 16.82
CA ASP A 785 22.76 -33.93 17.60
C ASP A 785 22.31 -33.64 19.05
N ALA A 786 21.40 -32.68 19.22
CA ALA A 786 20.83 -32.35 20.53
C ALA A 786 19.86 -33.44 21.02
N VAL A 787 20.22 -34.19 22.06
CA VAL A 787 19.35 -35.16 22.75
C VAL A 787 18.85 -34.55 24.06
N VAL A 788 17.54 -34.59 24.35
CA VAL A 788 16.99 -34.05 25.62
C VAL A 788 17.66 -34.74 26.81
N PRO A 789 18.43 -34.01 27.64
CA PRO A 789 19.24 -34.64 28.69
C PRO A 789 18.41 -34.95 29.95
N HIS A 790 17.34 -34.20 30.18
CA HIS A 790 16.43 -34.40 31.30
C HIS A 790 15.06 -33.82 30.99
N ALA A 791 13.99 -34.53 31.32
CA ALA A 791 12.62 -34.12 30.95
C ALA A 791 12.11 -32.84 31.66
N GLU A 792 12.77 -32.38 32.73
CA GLU A 792 12.54 -31.02 33.29
C GLU A 792 12.92 -29.89 32.31
N TRP A 793 13.85 -30.13 31.38
CA TRP A 793 14.18 -29.16 30.34
C TRP A 793 12.94 -28.86 29.47
N ILE A 794 12.10 -29.86 29.19
CA ILE A 794 10.86 -29.69 28.42
C ILE A 794 9.84 -28.86 29.20
N ALA A 795 9.69 -29.06 30.52
CA ALA A 795 8.82 -28.23 31.35
C ALA A 795 9.25 -26.75 31.34
N GLY A 796 10.57 -26.49 31.39
CA GLY A 796 11.14 -25.15 31.21
C GLY A 796 10.87 -24.57 29.83
N PHE A 797 11.18 -25.31 28.77
CA PHE A 797 11.01 -24.86 27.38
C PHE A 797 9.55 -24.57 27.03
N VAL A 798 8.62 -25.41 27.48
CA VAL A 798 7.17 -25.23 27.29
C VAL A 798 6.62 -24.06 28.13
N SER A 799 7.17 -23.81 29.32
CA SER A 799 6.86 -22.60 30.08
C SER A 799 7.17 -21.32 29.28
N GLY A 800 8.24 -21.31 28.46
CA GLY A 800 8.59 -20.22 27.56
C GLY A 800 7.81 -20.21 26.22
N LYS A 801 7.85 -21.29 25.43
CA LYS A 801 7.29 -21.35 24.05
C LYS A 801 5.98 -22.12 23.86
N GLY A 802 5.48 -22.81 24.87
CA GLY A 802 4.23 -23.58 24.81
C GLY A 802 2.95 -22.74 24.79
N SER A 803 1.85 -23.34 24.34
CA SER A 803 0.50 -22.78 24.33
C SER A 803 -0.56 -23.88 24.41
N PHE A 804 -1.53 -23.68 25.28
CA PHE A 804 -2.70 -24.53 25.46
C PHE A 804 -3.91 -23.84 24.82
N SER A 805 -4.73 -24.57 24.08
CA SER A 805 -5.84 -23.98 23.32
C SER A 805 -7.06 -24.90 23.30
N ILE A 806 -8.23 -24.28 23.45
CA ILE A 806 -9.55 -24.91 23.32
C ILE A 806 -10.26 -24.31 22.10
N TYR A 807 -10.68 -25.16 21.17
CA TYR A 807 -11.51 -24.79 20.03
C TYR A 807 -12.92 -25.32 20.26
N ALA A 808 -13.82 -24.43 20.70
CA ALA A 808 -15.24 -24.70 20.90
C ALA A 808 -16.10 -23.75 20.06
N SER A 809 -17.18 -24.28 19.48
CA SER A 809 -18.10 -23.55 18.60
C SER A 809 -19.29 -22.94 19.36
N GLN A 810 -20.06 -22.07 18.70
CA GLN A 810 -21.30 -21.48 19.22
C GLN A 810 -22.54 -22.40 19.13
N SER A 811 -22.52 -23.45 18.28
CA SER A 811 -23.46 -24.59 18.38
C SER A 811 -22.81 -25.79 19.09
N VAL A 812 -23.64 -26.65 19.72
CA VAL A 812 -23.29 -27.97 20.27
C VAL A 812 -22.91 -28.95 19.16
N ASP A 813 -23.57 -28.89 18.00
CA ASP A 813 -23.41 -29.84 16.88
C ASP A 813 -22.01 -29.84 16.24
N LYS A 814 -21.12 -28.93 16.65
CA LYS A 814 -19.75 -28.84 16.13
C LYS A 814 -18.75 -29.27 17.21
N PRO A 815 -17.80 -30.16 16.89
CA PRO A 815 -16.93 -30.78 17.88
C PRO A 815 -16.09 -29.75 18.63
N VAL A 816 -15.98 -29.95 19.94
CA VAL A 816 -14.93 -29.35 20.76
C VAL A 816 -13.61 -30.07 20.46
N SER A 817 -12.53 -29.33 20.32
CA SER A 817 -11.19 -29.91 20.22
C SER A 817 -10.16 -29.16 21.05
N LEU A 818 -9.23 -29.91 21.64
CA LEU A 818 -8.08 -29.39 22.35
C LEU A 818 -6.87 -29.37 21.44
N SER A 819 -5.98 -28.40 21.64
CA SER A 819 -4.67 -28.39 21.00
C SER A 819 -3.59 -27.90 21.95
N PHE A 820 -2.54 -28.71 22.07
CA PHE A 820 -1.26 -28.29 22.61
C PHE A 820 -0.35 -27.86 21.45
N ARG A 821 0.35 -26.75 21.61
CA ARG A 821 1.25 -26.17 20.59
C ARG A 821 2.53 -25.67 21.23
N VAL A 822 3.65 -25.80 20.53
CA VAL A 822 4.92 -25.13 20.88
C VAL A 822 5.39 -24.35 19.65
N PHE A 823 5.63 -23.06 19.83
CA PHE A 823 6.03 -22.15 18.75
C PHE A 823 7.54 -21.91 18.74
N HIS A 824 8.18 -22.12 17.60
CA HIS A 824 9.57 -21.69 17.38
C HIS A 824 9.63 -20.68 16.25
N TYR A 825 10.19 -19.51 16.53
CA TYR A 825 10.39 -18.41 15.59
C TYR A 825 11.85 -18.42 15.16
N GLU A 826 12.09 -18.15 13.86
CA GLU A 826 13.36 -18.23 13.11
C GLU A 826 13.32 -19.36 12.07
N LEU A 827 13.69 -19.04 10.83
CA LEU A 827 13.63 -19.96 9.68
C LEU A 827 15.04 -20.42 9.31
N GLY A 828 15.38 -21.65 9.70
CA GLY A 828 16.59 -22.34 9.28
C GLY A 828 16.35 -23.84 9.13
N ALA A 829 17.07 -24.48 8.20
CA ALA A 829 16.99 -25.93 7.98
C ALA A 829 17.48 -26.77 9.19
N LYS A 830 17.99 -26.13 10.24
CA LYS A 830 18.52 -26.74 11.47
C LYS A 830 17.49 -26.78 12.61
N ASP A 831 16.43 -25.97 12.52
CA ASP A 831 15.42 -25.83 13.59
C ASP A 831 14.25 -26.81 13.40
N GLU A 832 14.23 -27.55 12.29
CA GLU A 832 13.38 -28.71 12.11
C GLU A 832 13.76 -29.84 13.09
N GLU A 833 15.05 -30.04 13.33
CA GLU A 833 15.59 -31.04 14.28
C GLU A 833 15.10 -30.76 15.71
N LEU A 834 15.06 -29.48 16.11
CA LEU A 834 14.57 -29.01 17.42
C LEU A 834 13.18 -29.55 17.77
N LEU A 835 12.22 -29.40 16.85
CA LEU A 835 10.85 -29.84 17.10
C LEU A 835 10.65 -31.33 16.74
N LYS A 836 11.48 -31.91 15.86
CA LYS A 836 11.57 -33.39 15.68
C LYS A 836 11.95 -34.08 16.99
N ILE A 837 12.82 -33.49 17.81
CA ILE A 837 13.16 -34.03 19.14
C ILE A 837 11.93 -34.07 20.06
N LEU A 838 11.03 -33.08 20.01
CA LEU A 838 9.77 -33.13 20.78
C LEU A 838 8.79 -34.19 20.25
N VAL A 839 8.70 -34.36 18.92
CA VAL A 839 7.91 -35.44 18.29
C VAL A 839 8.43 -36.81 18.75
N TYR A 840 9.75 -37.00 18.73
CA TYR A 840 10.40 -38.24 19.17
C TYR A 840 10.21 -38.49 20.69
N PHE A 841 10.43 -37.47 21.52
CA PHE A 841 10.32 -37.58 22.97
C PHE A 841 8.90 -37.95 23.45
N PHE A 842 7.87 -37.28 22.92
CA PHE A 842 6.48 -37.60 23.27
C PHE A 842 5.92 -38.78 22.47
N ASN A 843 6.60 -39.22 21.40
CA ASN A 843 6.12 -40.21 20.46
C ASN A 843 4.69 -39.91 19.97
N CYS A 844 4.41 -38.64 19.67
CA CYS A 844 3.18 -38.12 19.08
C CYS A 844 3.33 -36.65 18.64
N GLY A 845 2.36 -36.17 17.85
CA GLY A 845 2.30 -34.80 17.35
C GLY A 845 2.98 -34.59 16.00
N ASN A 846 2.59 -33.53 15.31
CA ASN A 846 3.06 -33.20 13.96
C ASN A 846 3.73 -31.82 13.94
N LEU A 847 4.61 -31.61 12.96
CA LEU A 847 5.18 -30.29 12.64
C LEU A 847 4.35 -29.59 11.56
N ASN A 848 3.94 -28.36 11.83
CA ASN A 848 3.33 -27.46 10.87
C ASN A 848 4.27 -26.28 10.59
N TYR A 849 4.40 -25.90 9.33
CA TYR A 849 5.23 -24.78 8.88
C TYR A 849 4.32 -23.61 8.47
N ASP A 850 4.60 -22.43 9.01
CA ASP A 850 3.96 -21.16 8.61
C ASP A 850 5.02 -20.31 7.89
N GLU A 851 5.14 -20.51 6.57
CA GLU A 851 6.13 -19.85 5.71
C GLU A 851 5.99 -18.33 5.73
N ASP A 852 4.75 -17.81 5.76
CA ASP A 852 4.43 -16.38 5.81
C ASP A 852 5.02 -15.70 7.06
N LYS A 853 5.15 -16.45 8.18
CA LYS A 853 5.63 -15.93 9.47
C LYS A 853 7.02 -16.36 9.88
N LYS A 854 7.66 -17.27 9.13
CA LYS A 854 8.94 -17.89 9.52
C LYS A 854 8.87 -18.60 10.88
N VAL A 855 7.80 -19.39 11.08
CA VAL A 855 7.53 -20.13 12.32
C VAL A 855 7.34 -21.61 12.04
N VAL A 856 8.01 -22.46 12.83
CA VAL A 856 7.72 -23.90 12.92
C VAL A 856 6.93 -24.16 14.19
N ILE A 857 5.87 -24.95 14.09
CA ILE A 857 4.93 -25.21 15.18
C ILE A 857 4.79 -26.71 15.39
N PHE A 858 5.20 -27.20 16.56
CA PHE A 858 4.83 -28.54 17.01
C PHE A 858 3.40 -28.52 17.52
N VAL A 859 2.56 -29.45 17.05
CA VAL A 859 1.11 -29.46 17.31
C VAL A 859 0.63 -30.86 17.66
N ILE A 860 -0.03 -30.99 18.81
CA ILE A 860 -0.84 -32.16 19.19
C ILE A 860 -2.31 -31.75 19.20
N ARG A 861 -3.17 -32.57 18.57
CA ARG A 861 -4.64 -32.42 18.53
C ARG A 861 -5.41 -33.71 18.82
N LYS A 862 -4.77 -34.88 18.75
CA LYS A 862 -5.43 -36.16 19.05
C LYS A 862 -5.71 -36.20 20.55
N PHE A 863 -6.99 -36.31 20.93
CA PHE A 863 -7.41 -36.26 22.32
C PHE A 863 -6.77 -37.38 23.17
N GLU A 864 -6.62 -38.57 22.60
CA GLU A 864 -5.96 -39.72 23.23
C GLU A 864 -4.50 -39.42 23.62
N ASP A 865 -3.70 -38.86 22.72
CA ASP A 865 -2.32 -38.45 23.03
C ASP A 865 -2.26 -37.34 24.08
N ILE A 866 -3.22 -36.40 24.04
CA ILE A 866 -3.33 -35.33 25.04
C ILE A 866 -3.58 -35.91 26.43
N ASN A 867 -4.55 -36.82 26.56
CA ASN A 867 -4.99 -37.34 27.86
C ASN A 867 -4.01 -38.38 28.43
N GLN A 868 -3.45 -39.26 27.60
CA GLN A 868 -2.57 -40.34 28.06
C GLN A 868 -1.09 -39.92 28.21
N LYS A 869 -0.61 -38.95 27.41
CA LYS A 869 0.82 -38.59 27.38
C LYS A 869 1.08 -37.18 27.92
N ILE A 870 0.32 -36.18 27.49
CA ILE A 870 0.65 -34.76 27.75
C ILE A 870 0.21 -34.30 29.15
N ILE A 871 -1.04 -34.57 29.54
CA ILE A 871 -1.53 -34.18 30.87
C ILE A 871 -0.74 -34.88 31.99
N PRO A 872 -0.55 -36.22 32.00
CA PRO A 872 0.20 -36.90 33.06
C PRO A 872 1.68 -36.52 33.13
N PHE A 873 2.26 -36.03 32.03
CA PHE A 873 3.64 -35.54 32.01
C PHE A 873 3.78 -34.21 32.76
N PHE A 874 2.90 -33.25 32.50
CA PHE A 874 2.96 -31.93 33.14
C PHE A 874 2.35 -31.89 34.55
N ASP A 875 1.47 -32.85 34.90
CA ASP A 875 1.05 -33.07 36.30
C ASP A 875 2.22 -33.59 37.16
N LYS A 876 3.13 -34.40 36.60
CA LYS A 876 4.36 -34.84 37.27
C LYS A 876 5.49 -33.80 37.23
N ARG A 877 5.45 -32.86 36.29
CA ARG A 877 6.51 -31.88 36.00
C ARG A 877 5.92 -30.50 35.77
N GLU A 878 5.80 -29.72 36.84
CA GLU A 878 5.04 -28.48 36.81
C GLU A 878 5.61 -27.44 35.83
N ILE A 879 4.79 -27.05 34.86
CA ILE A 879 4.94 -25.79 34.13
C ILE A 879 4.87 -24.64 35.14
N LYS A 880 5.63 -23.55 34.96
CA LYS A 880 5.57 -22.38 35.86
C LYS A 880 5.04 -21.11 35.18
N GLY A 881 4.70 -20.12 36.01
CA GLY A 881 4.18 -18.83 35.58
C GLY A 881 2.73 -18.89 35.10
N VAL A 882 2.34 -17.95 34.23
CA VAL A 882 0.95 -17.79 33.76
C VAL A 882 0.41 -19.07 33.10
N LYS A 883 1.26 -19.77 32.34
CA LYS A 883 0.87 -20.96 31.57
C LYS A 883 0.51 -22.17 32.41
N TYR A 884 0.96 -22.24 33.67
CA TYR A 884 0.51 -23.26 34.61
C TYR A 884 -1.00 -23.16 34.87
N LYS A 885 -1.50 -21.92 35.01
CA LYS A 885 -2.94 -21.67 35.15
C LYS A 885 -3.68 -22.09 33.89
N ASP A 886 -3.19 -21.72 32.71
CA ASP A 886 -3.80 -22.12 31.44
C ASP A 886 -3.75 -23.64 31.21
N PHE A 887 -2.70 -24.33 31.66
CA PHE A 887 -2.64 -25.79 31.65
C PHE A 887 -3.70 -26.43 32.56
N LYS A 888 -3.94 -25.89 33.77
CA LYS A 888 -4.99 -26.40 34.67
C LYS A 888 -6.40 -26.25 34.09
N ASP A 889 -6.75 -25.05 33.62
CA ASP A 889 -8.00 -24.80 32.89
C ASP A 889 -8.15 -25.77 31.69
N TRP A 890 -7.07 -26.01 30.94
CA TRP A 890 -7.07 -26.91 29.79
C TRP A 890 -7.23 -28.40 30.16
N SER A 891 -6.64 -28.83 31.28
CA SER A 891 -6.81 -30.17 31.86
C SER A 891 -8.23 -30.39 32.40
N GLU A 892 -8.84 -29.37 33.02
CA GLU A 892 -10.26 -29.39 33.42
C GLU A 892 -11.19 -29.56 32.21
N ALA A 893 -10.96 -28.81 31.13
CA ALA A 893 -11.69 -29.00 29.87
C ALA A 893 -11.47 -30.39 29.24
N ALA A 894 -10.30 -31.02 29.42
CA ALA A 894 -10.05 -32.38 28.97
C ALA A 894 -10.91 -33.41 29.73
N LYS A 895 -11.08 -33.26 31.04
CA LYS A 895 -11.94 -34.14 31.86
C LYS A 895 -13.42 -34.07 31.44
N ILE A 896 -13.92 -32.89 31.07
CA ILE A 896 -15.29 -32.69 30.54
C ILE A 896 -15.45 -33.35 29.15
N ILE A 897 -14.36 -33.43 28.37
CA ILE A 897 -14.37 -34.14 27.09
C ILE A 897 -14.35 -35.66 27.30
N GLU A 898 -13.50 -36.14 28.21
CA GLU A 898 -13.37 -37.56 28.59
C GLU A 898 -14.68 -38.14 29.14
N SER A 899 -15.38 -37.41 30.01
CA SER A 899 -16.69 -37.81 30.55
C SER A 899 -17.84 -37.73 29.53
N LYS A 900 -17.56 -37.27 28.30
CA LYS A 900 -18.55 -36.96 27.25
C LYS A 900 -19.56 -35.86 27.58
N ASN A 901 -19.44 -35.19 28.73
CA ASN A 901 -20.30 -34.07 29.12
C ASN A 901 -20.23 -32.88 28.15
N HIS A 902 -19.17 -32.76 27.35
CA HIS A 902 -19.08 -31.77 26.26
C HIS A 902 -20.19 -31.90 25.18
N LEU A 903 -20.95 -33.01 25.15
CA LEU A 903 -22.11 -33.20 24.28
C LEU A 903 -23.40 -32.59 24.86
N THR A 904 -23.41 -32.19 26.13
CA THR A 904 -24.56 -31.50 26.73
C THR A 904 -24.39 -29.97 26.60
N GLN A 905 -25.51 -29.25 26.57
CA GLN A 905 -25.52 -27.79 26.50
C GLN A 905 -24.82 -27.16 27.73
N GLU A 906 -24.91 -27.79 28.90
CA GLU A 906 -24.26 -27.35 30.14
C GLU A 906 -22.73 -27.52 30.07
N GLY A 907 -22.25 -28.73 29.74
CA GLY A 907 -20.81 -28.99 29.62
C GLY A 907 -20.14 -28.19 28.49
N HIS A 908 -20.84 -27.95 27.38
CA HIS A 908 -20.36 -27.07 26.32
C HIS A 908 -20.27 -25.60 26.74
N ASN A 909 -21.22 -25.12 27.56
CA ASN A 909 -21.16 -23.78 28.15
C ASN A 909 -20.06 -23.66 29.21
N GLU A 910 -19.81 -24.71 29.99
CA GLU A 910 -18.69 -24.74 30.93
C GLU A 910 -17.33 -24.70 30.22
N ILE A 911 -17.13 -25.50 29.17
CA ILE A 911 -15.92 -25.43 28.33
C ILE A 911 -15.72 -24.03 27.74
N ARG A 912 -16.81 -23.32 27.39
CA ARG A 912 -16.72 -21.91 26.95
C ARG A 912 -16.32 -20.96 28.09
N ARG A 913 -16.80 -21.18 29.32
CA ARG A 913 -16.40 -20.41 30.51
C ARG A 913 -14.91 -20.59 30.81
N ILE A 914 -14.44 -21.84 30.81
CA ILE A 914 -13.01 -22.19 30.95
C ILE A 914 -12.20 -21.52 29.84
N ARG A 915 -12.58 -21.69 28.57
CA ARG A 915 -11.89 -21.06 27.43
C ARG A 915 -11.82 -19.54 27.54
N LYS A 916 -12.86 -18.86 28.06
CA LYS A 916 -12.86 -17.41 28.25
C LYS A 916 -11.82 -16.94 29.28
N ASN A 917 -11.42 -17.80 30.22
CA ASN A 917 -10.42 -17.47 31.24
C ASN A 917 -8.97 -17.71 30.78
N MET A 918 -8.76 -18.43 29.67
CA MET A 918 -7.43 -18.70 29.13
C MET A 918 -6.87 -17.57 28.24
N ASN A 919 -5.55 -17.50 28.11
CA ASN A 919 -4.79 -16.79 27.06
C ASN A 919 -4.98 -15.26 26.84
N SER A 920 -5.96 -14.57 27.44
CA SER A 920 -6.03 -13.10 27.37
C SER A 920 -6.77 -12.38 28.50
N ASN A 921 -7.66 -13.06 29.24
CA ASN A 921 -8.63 -12.39 30.13
C ASN A 921 -8.38 -12.58 31.62
N ARG A 922 -7.21 -13.09 32.04
CA ARG A 922 -6.81 -13.06 33.45
C ARG A 922 -6.25 -11.68 33.77
N LEU A 923 -7.11 -10.84 34.38
CA LEU A 923 -6.69 -9.69 35.18
C LEU A 923 -5.80 -10.17 36.35
#